data_AF-A0A5N5FPZ3-F1
#
_entry.id   AF-A0A5N5FPZ3-F1
#
_cell.length_a   1.000
_cell.length_b   1.000
_cell.length_c   1.000
_cell.angle_alpha   90.00
_cell.angle_beta   90.00
_cell.angle_gamma   90.00
#
_symmetry.space_group_name_H-M   'P 1'
#
loop_
_entity.id
_entity.type
_entity.pdbx_description
1 polymer ?
#
loop_
_entity_poly.entity_id
_entity_poly.type
_entity_poly.pdbx_seq_one_letter_code
_entity_poly.pdbx_strand_id
1 'polypeptide(L)'
;MTGDVLPCFDASNMVLPENTSCIITVPITLDIASNHGVVVASKSRNVEKSYPVSFVDNLLQKPSIDELVKNNAILDDGRTLLDTGIIAVRGKGWEELVTLACSCQPMISELLKTRKEMSLYEDLVAAWVPAKHDWLRLRPSGEELVSRLGKQKMFSYCAYDLSFLHFGTSSEVLDHLSGAASGLVGRRHQCSIPASTLSDIAASAVLLSSKIAPAVSIGEDSLIYDSTIPSRMQVGSLSIVVGVNVPEVNSIVAENSFRFILPDRHCLWEVPLVGHTGRVIVYCGLHDNPKVSLSKDGTFCGKPWRKVVQDLGIQENDLWSSMGTHEKCLWNSKIFPILSYFEMLTLASWLMGLSDENSEHLLSLWRSSPRVSLEELHRSIDFSKMCHGSIDHQADLAAGIAKACINYGVLGRNLYQLCEEVLQKEDLGVKVCEEFLSLCPGLLEQNSKIIPKSRAFQVQVDLLRACSNETTARKLEHKVWNAVADETASAVKYGFKEHLYEAPSDISILSHKNNDFDGCVDHSFHPRKVKVELPVRVDFVGGWSDTPPWSLERAGCVLNMAISLEGSLPIGTIIETTKKTGVCISDDAGNELHIKDLTSIATPFDDNDPFRLVKSALLVTGIIHENALASRGLQIRTWACVPRGSGLGTSSILAAAVVKGLLQITDGDESNENVARLVLVLEQLMGTGGGWQDQIGGLYPGVKCTSSFPGIPLRLQVVPLLASPPLISELQQRLLVVFTGQVRLAHQVLQKVVTRYLRRDNLLVSSIKRLAELAKIGREALMNCDIDDLGEIMLEAWRLHQELDPYCSNEFVDQLFRFAHPYCSGYKLVGAGGGGFALLLAKDAKLAKELRHLLEQDSNFDVKVYNWNIFLDN
;
A
#
# COMPACT_ATOMS: atom_id res chain seq x y z
N MET A 1 -11.81 -18.23 1.92
CA MET A 1 -12.32 -17.39 3.03
C MET A 1 -12.30 -18.25 4.27
N THR A 2 -11.64 -17.78 5.31
CA THR A 2 -11.83 -18.26 6.67
C THR A 2 -13.24 -17.85 7.14
N GLY A 3 -13.81 -18.56 8.12
CA GLY A 3 -15.16 -18.27 8.63
C GLY A 3 -15.21 -16.95 9.41
N ASP A 4 -15.40 -17.05 10.72
CA ASP A 4 -15.40 -15.96 11.69
C ASP A 4 -13.99 -15.57 12.19
N VAL A 5 -12.96 -15.82 11.37
CA VAL A 5 -11.55 -15.62 11.75
C VAL A 5 -10.84 -14.78 10.71
N LEU A 6 -10.01 -13.83 11.15
CA LEU A 6 -9.04 -13.14 10.31
C LEU A 6 -7.62 -13.62 10.67
N PRO A 7 -7.00 -14.49 9.85
CA PRO A 7 -5.61 -14.87 10.01
C PRO A 7 -4.69 -13.80 9.41
N CYS A 8 -3.78 -13.26 10.21
CA CYS A 8 -2.78 -12.29 9.75
C CYS A 8 -1.37 -12.90 9.84
N PHE A 9 -0.76 -13.20 8.70
CA PHE A 9 0.61 -13.70 8.60
C PHE A 9 1.22 -13.43 7.21
N ASP A 10 2.54 -13.49 7.10
CA ASP A 10 3.23 -13.41 5.81
C ASP A 10 3.26 -14.78 5.11
N ALA A 11 2.37 -14.94 4.13
CA ALA A 11 2.26 -16.17 3.37
C ALA A 11 3.47 -16.44 2.45
N SER A 12 4.32 -15.44 2.16
CA SER A 12 5.50 -15.62 1.31
C SER A 12 6.58 -16.50 1.93
N ASN A 13 6.60 -16.58 3.27
CA ASN A 13 7.48 -17.47 4.03
C ASN A 13 7.00 -18.93 4.03
N MET A 14 5.82 -19.22 3.47
CA MET A 14 5.26 -20.56 3.48
C MET A 14 5.89 -21.44 2.40
N VAL A 15 6.70 -22.40 2.83
CA VAL A 15 7.35 -23.38 1.94
C VAL A 15 6.62 -24.72 2.02
N LEU A 16 5.97 -25.12 0.92
CA LEU A 16 5.21 -26.37 0.82
C LEU A 16 5.84 -27.32 -0.23
N PRO A 17 5.78 -28.65 -0.03
CA PRO A 17 6.18 -29.61 -1.06
C PRO A 17 5.31 -29.53 -2.32
N GLU A 18 5.80 -30.02 -3.46
CA GLU A 18 5.13 -29.91 -4.78
C GLU A 18 3.73 -30.54 -4.82
N ASN A 19 3.54 -31.71 -4.18
CA ASN A 19 2.27 -32.42 -4.11
C ASN A 19 1.75 -32.45 -2.67
N THR A 20 1.03 -31.40 -2.28
CA THR A 20 0.64 -31.21 -0.88
C THR A 20 -0.76 -30.61 -0.79
N SER A 21 -1.64 -31.24 -0.02
CA SER A 21 -2.84 -30.61 0.56
C SER A 21 -2.52 -30.30 2.01
N CYS A 22 -2.59 -29.04 2.42
CA CYS A 22 -2.13 -28.60 3.74
C CYS A 22 -3.15 -27.72 4.44
N ILE A 23 -3.45 -27.99 5.71
CA ILE A 23 -4.15 -27.08 6.62
C ILE A 23 -3.12 -26.13 7.22
N ILE A 24 -3.47 -24.85 7.29
CA ILE A 24 -2.67 -23.86 8.03
C ILE A 24 -3.15 -23.85 9.48
N THR A 25 -2.21 -24.01 10.39
CA THR A 25 -2.48 -24.11 11.84
C THR A 25 -1.66 -23.09 12.62
N VAL A 26 -2.14 -22.74 13.81
CA VAL A 26 -1.43 -21.88 14.75
C VAL A 26 -1.47 -22.49 16.14
N PRO A 27 -0.37 -22.45 16.92
CA PRO A 27 -0.41 -22.90 18.31
C PRO A 27 -1.26 -21.97 19.16
N ILE A 28 -2.26 -22.52 19.85
CA ILE A 28 -3.18 -21.75 20.70
C ILE A 28 -3.36 -22.40 22.07
N THR A 29 -3.87 -21.63 23.03
CA THR A 29 -4.21 -22.09 24.37
C THR A 29 -5.45 -22.98 24.39
N LEU A 30 -5.55 -23.85 25.39
CA LEU A 30 -6.58 -24.90 25.47
C LEU A 30 -8.01 -24.35 25.63
N ASP A 31 -8.16 -23.19 26.27
CA ASP A 31 -9.43 -22.50 26.45
C ASP A 31 -10.00 -22.02 25.11
N ILE A 32 -9.17 -21.45 24.23
CA ILE A 32 -9.57 -21.09 22.86
C ILE A 32 -9.84 -22.36 22.06
N ALA A 33 -8.95 -23.35 22.12
CA ALA A 33 -9.08 -24.61 21.40
C ALA A 33 -10.43 -25.32 21.66
N SER A 34 -10.97 -25.24 22.87
CA SER A 34 -12.25 -25.83 23.23
C SER A 34 -13.46 -25.26 22.47
N ASN A 35 -13.32 -24.06 21.90
CA ASN A 35 -14.37 -23.39 21.14
C ASN A 35 -14.20 -23.52 19.61
N HIS A 36 -13.12 -24.14 19.15
CA HIS A 36 -12.72 -24.18 17.74
C HIS A 36 -12.32 -25.58 17.24
N GLY A 37 -12.03 -25.68 15.94
CA GLY A 37 -11.44 -26.89 15.35
C GLY A 37 -9.98 -27.04 15.72
N VAL A 38 -9.55 -28.26 16.05
CA VAL A 38 -8.17 -28.60 16.44
C VAL A 38 -7.64 -29.71 15.53
N VAL A 39 -6.43 -29.51 15.02
CA VAL A 39 -5.71 -30.47 14.20
C VAL A 39 -4.83 -31.34 15.08
N VAL A 40 -4.94 -32.66 14.93
CA VAL A 40 -4.02 -33.62 15.53
C VAL A 40 -2.93 -33.93 14.52
N ALA A 41 -1.75 -33.33 14.72
CA ALA A 41 -0.60 -33.55 13.86
C ALA A 41 0.22 -34.77 14.31
N SER A 42 0.75 -35.52 13.35
CA SER A 42 1.57 -36.69 13.60
C SER A 42 2.91 -36.32 14.23
N LYS A 43 3.32 -37.09 15.24
CA LYS A 43 4.62 -36.90 15.93
C LYS A 43 5.81 -37.30 15.06
N SER A 44 5.60 -38.13 14.03
CA SER A 44 6.64 -38.42 13.04
C SER A 44 6.71 -37.29 12.02
N ARG A 45 7.70 -36.40 12.17
CA ARG A 45 8.05 -35.44 11.11
C ARG A 45 8.49 -36.21 9.87
N ASN A 46 8.07 -35.74 8.69
CA ASN A 46 8.49 -36.35 7.43
C ASN A 46 10.02 -36.32 7.34
N VAL A 47 10.63 -37.43 6.90
CA VAL A 47 12.09 -37.68 6.95
C VAL A 47 12.87 -36.81 5.96
N GLU A 48 12.18 -36.16 5.02
CA GLU A 48 12.76 -35.12 4.16
C GLU A 48 12.90 -33.81 4.95
N LYS A 49 14.11 -33.58 5.49
CA LYS A 49 14.51 -32.45 6.36
C LYS A 49 14.22 -31.01 5.82
N SER A 50 13.56 -30.85 4.68
CA SER A 50 13.47 -29.57 3.96
C SER A 50 12.16 -28.80 4.16
N TYR A 51 11.08 -29.41 4.68
CA TYR A 51 9.77 -28.74 4.78
C TYR A 51 9.17 -28.80 6.20
N PRO A 52 8.67 -27.68 6.76
CA PRO A 52 8.11 -27.62 8.12
C PRO A 52 6.63 -28.08 8.17
N VAL A 53 6.33 -29.26 7.64
CA VAL A 53 4.96 -29.83 7.61
C VAL A 53 4.87 -31.18 8.32
N SER A 54 3.71 -31.46 8.91
CA SER A 54 3.42 -32.74 9.60
C SER A 54 2.16 -33.38 9.03
N PHE A 55 2.01 -34.70 9.05
CA PHE A 55 0.75 -35.35 8.64
C PHE A 55 -0.38 -35.00 9.60
N VAL A 56 -1.61 -34.91 9.08
CA VAL A 56 -2.81 -34.78 9.91
C VAL A 56 -3.37 -36.17 10.22
N ASP A 57 -3.26 -36.58 11.48
CA ASP A 57 -3.76 -37.87 11.95
C ASP A 57 -5.27 -37.82 12.24
N ASN A 58 -5.75 -36.69 12.76
CA ASN A 58 -7.17 -36.50 13.09
C ASN A 58 -7.56 -35.00 13.12
N LEU A 59 -8.86 -34.74 13.13
CA LEU A 59 -9.47 -33.41 13.31
C LEU A 59 -10.44 -33.49 14.49
N LEU A 60 -10.47 -32.50 15.35
CA LEU A 60 -11.39 -32.43 16.49
C LEU A 60 -12.20 -31.14 16.38
N GLN A 61 -13.49 -31.19 16.70
CA GLN A 61 -14.37 -30.02 16.60
C GLN A 61 -14.86 -29.66 18.00
N LYS A 62 -14.48 -28.47 18.48
CA LYS A 62 -14.78 -27.96 19.82
C LYS A 62 -14.52 -29.00 20.93
N PRO A 63 -13.32 -29.60 20.97
CA PRO A 63 -13.02 -30.70 21.87
C PRO A 63 -12.97 -30.25 23.33
N SER A 64 -13.41 -31.13 24.22
CA SER A 64 -13.09 -31.04 25.64
C SER A 64 -11.60 -31.28 25.90
N ILE A 65 -11.11 -30.86 27.07
CA ILE A 65 -9.72 -31.11 27.49
C ILE A 65 -9.42 -32.62 27.50
N ASP A 66 -10.38 -33.44 27.94
CA ASP A 66 -10.24 -34.91 27.96
C ASP A 66 -10.08 -35.48 26.55
N GLU A 67 -10.82 -34.96 25.57
CA GLU A 67 -10.68 -35.36 24.16
C GLU A 67 -9.33 -34.93 23.57
N LEU A 68 -8.84 -33.74 23.92
CA LEU A 68 -7.51 -33.27 23.50
C LEU A 68 -6.40 -34.19 24.01
N VAL A 69 -6.46 -34.57 25.29
CA VAL A 69 -5.50 -35.51 25.91
C VAL A 69 -5.61 -36.89 25.27
N LYS A 70 -6.82 -37.44 25.14
CA LYS A 70 -7.06 -38.78 24.60
C LYS A 70 -6.57 -38.93 23.15
N ASN A 71 -6.65 -37.87 22.36
CA ASN A 71 -6.22 -37.88 20.95
C ASN A 71 -4.77 -37.41 20.77
N ASN A 72 -4.01 -37.16 21.84
CA ASN A 72 -2.64 -36.63 21.79
C ASN A 72 -2.53 -35.31 21.00
N ALA A 73 -3.51 -34.42 21.14
CA ALA A 73 -3.58 -33.14 20.42
C ALA A 73 -2.74 -32.02 21.04
N ILE A 74 -2.23 -32.23 22.26
CA ILE A 74 -1.45 -31.25 23.03
C ILE A 74 0.04 -31.39 22.68
N LEU A 75 0.65 -30.28 22.29
CA LEU A 75 2.07 -30.15 21.96
C LEU A 75 2.94 -30.11 23.22
N ASP A 76 4.25 -30.25 23.05
CA ASP A 76 5.22 -30.27 24.16
C ASP A 76 5.26 -28.97 24.97
N ASP A 77 4.80 -27.86 24.39
CA ASP A 77 4.69 -26.54 25.04
C ASP A 77 3.34 -26.31 25.73
N GLY A 78 2.46 -27.31 25.76
CA GLY A 78 1.13 -27.26 26.39
C GLY A 78 0.04 -26.63 25.53
N ARG A 79 0.33 -26.24 24.28
CA ARG A 79 -0.65 -25.68 23.33
C ARG A 79 -1.21 -26.73 22.39
N THR A 80 -2.23 -26.36 21.61
CA THR A 80 -2.82 -27.20 20.55
C THR A 80 -2.73 -26.51 19.20
N LEU A 81 -2.73 -27.29 18.11
CA LEU A 81 -2.77 -26.74 16.76
C LEU A 81 -4.21 -26.41 16.36
N LEU A 82 -4.52 -25.11 16.37
CA LEU A 82 -5.81 -24.58 15.95
C LEU A 82 -5.96 -24.69 14.43
N ASP A 83 -7.14 -25.12 13.99
CA ASP A 83 -7.53 -25.04 12.58
C ASP A 83 -7.92 -23.59 12.24
N THR A 84 -7.18 -22.96 11.32
CA THR A 84 -7.44 -21.57 10.92
C THR A 84 -8.57 -21.43 9.89
N GLY A 85 -9.06 -22.53 9.31
CA GLY A 85 -10.00 -22.48 8.18
C GLY A 85 -9.32 -22.24 6.83
N ILE A 86 -7.99 -22.26 6.76
CA ILE A 86 -7.22 -22.11 5.51
C ILE A 86 -6.64 -23.45 5.09
N ILE A 87 -6.85 -23.80 3.82
CA ILE A 87 -6.09 -24.85 3.14
C ILE A 87 -5.24 -24.27 2.01
N ALA A 88 -4.04 -24.80 1.85
CA ALA A 88 -3.17 -24.59 0.71
C ALA A 88 -2.99 -25.92 -0.03
N VAL A 89 -3.29 -25.95 -1.33
CA VAL A 89 -3.30 -27.18 -2.13
C VAL A 89 -2.43 -27.01 -3.37
N ARG A 90 -1.55 -27.98 -3.62
CA ARG A 90 -0.60 -28.01 -4.75
C ARG A 90 -0.57 -29.40 -5.39
N GLY A 91 -0.28 -29.44 -6.70
CA GLY A 91 -0.09 -30.68 -7.45
C GLY A 91 -1.37 -31.52 -7.54
N LYS A 92 -1.26 -32.84 -7.33
CA LYS A 92 -2.37 -33.79 -7.52
C LYS A 92 -3.64 -33.46 -6.73
N GLY A 93 -3.50 -32.97 -5.49
CA GLY A 93 -4.67 -32.57 -4.69
C GLY A 93 -5.47 -31.43 -5.33
N TRP A 94 -4.78 -30.51 -6.01
CA TRP A 94 -5.42 -29.42 -6.75
C TRP A 94 -6.10 -29.92 -8.03
N GLU A 95 -5.44 -30.80 -8.77
CA GLU A 95 -6.02 -31.45 -9.96
C GLU A 95 -7.32 -32.20 -9.62
N GLU A 96 -7.33 -32.96 -8.51
CA GLU A 96 -8.50 -33.68 -8.03
C GLU A 96 -9.64 -32.74 -7.61
N LEU A 97 -9.33 -31.64 -6.92
CA LEU A 97 -10.32 -30.61 -6.57
C LEU A 97 -10.94 -29.96 -7.80
N VAL A 98 -10.13 -29.56 -8.79
CA VAL A 98 -10.61 -28.95 -10.03
C VAL A 98 -11.49 -29.95 -10.80
N THR A 99 -11.07 -31.21 -10.85
CA THR A 99 -11.84 -32.29 -11.48
C THR A 99 -13.19 -32.51 -10.78
N LEU A 100 -13.21 -32.48 -9.44
CA LEU A 100 -14.44 -32.53 -8.65
C LEU A 100 -15.33 -31.33 -8.99
N ALA A 101 -14.78 -30.11 -8.97
CA ALA A 101 -15.53 -28.89 -9.27
C ALA A 101 -16.18 -28.92 -10.67
N CYS A 102 -15.47 -29.41 -11.70
CA CYS A 102 -16.03 -29.56 -13.04
C CYS A 102 -17.16 -30.59 -13.16
N SER A 103 -17.27 -31.52 -12.21
CA SER A 103 -18.23 -32.63 -12.25
C SER A 103 -19.28 -32.61 -11.14
N CYS A 104 -19.27 -31.61 -10.26
CA CYS A 104 -20.10 -31.55 -9.06
C CYS A 104 -21.55 -31.07 -9.28
N GLN A 105 -21.94 -30.72 -10.51
CA GLN A 105 -23.29 -30.19 -10.80
C GLN A 105 -24.45 -31.09 -10.31
N PRO A 106 -24.39 -32.43 -10.45
CA PRO A 106 -25.42 -33.32 -9.91
C PRO A 106 -25.48 -33.26 -8.37
N MET A 107 -24.32 -33.22 -7.72
CA MET A 107 -24.16 -33.13 -6.27
C MET A 107 -24.79 -31.85 -5.72
N ILE A 108 -24.48 -30.70 -6.33
CA ILE A 108 -25.07 -29.41 -5.98
C ILE A 108 -26.59 -29.43 -6.19
N SER A 109 -27.05 -29.98 -7.31
CA SER A 109 -28.49 -30.08 -7.62
C SER A 109 -29.23 -30.93 -6.58
N GLU A 110 -28.63 -32.01 -6.08
CA GLU A 110 -29.21 -32.84 -5.03
C GLU A 110 -29.26 -32.11 -3.69
N LEU A 111 -28.18 -31.41 -3.30
CA LEU A 111 -28.14 -30.62 -2.07
C LEU A 111 -29.26 -29.55 -2.07
N LEU A 112 -29.42 -28.83 -3.18
CA LEU A 112 -30.46 -27.81 -3.34
C LEU A 112 -31.88 -28.41 -3.30
N LYS A 113 -32.09 -29.57 -3.93
CA LYS A 113 -33.39 -30.27 -3.92
C LYS A 113 -33.75 -30.81 -2.54
N THR A 114 -32.79 -31.42 -1.85
CA THR A 114 -32.98 -32.07 -0.56
C THR A 114 -32.90 -31.09 0.62
N ARG A 115 -32.39 -29.87 0.39
CA ARG A 115 -32.12 -28.86 1.42
C ARG A 115 -31.21 -29.40 2.54
N LYS A 116 -30.33 -30.35 2.23
CA LYS A 116 -29.33 -30.86 3.16
C LYS A 116 -28.17 -29.87 3.24
N GLU A 117 -27.71 -29.60 4.46
CA GLU A 117 -26.59 -28.70 4.71
C GLU A 117 -25.24 -29.43 4.56
N MET A 118 -24.31 -28.81 3.82
CA MET A 118 -22.95 -29.28 3.63
C MET A 118 -21.98 -28.21 4.15
N SER A 119 -20.98 -28.61 4.92
CA SER A 119 -19.91 -27.72 5.37
C SER A 119 -18.78 -27.80 4.36
N LEU A 120 -18.69 -26.83 3.44
CA LEU A 120 -17.74 -26.91 2.32
C LEU A 120 -16.30 -27.12 2.81
N TYR A 121 -15.88 -26.39 3.85
CA TYR A 121 -14.55 -26.53 4.41
C TYR A 121 -14.35 -27.88 5.12
N GLU A 122 -15.18 -28.17 6.13
CA GLU A 122 -14.99 -29.34 6.99
C GLU A 122 -15.12 -30.65 6.20
N ASP A 123 -16.08 -30.73 5.27
CA ASP A 123 -16.37 -31.94 4.51
C ASP A 123 -15.26 -32.21 3.47
N LEU A 124 -14.68 -31.17 2.87
CA LEU A 124 -13.52 -31.31 1.96
C LEU A 124 -12.26 -31.72 2.73
N VAL A 125 -11.98 -31.06 3.85
CA VAL A 125 -10.80 -31.35 4.68
C VAL A 125 -10.87 -32.76 5.24
N ALA A 126 -12.04 -33.20 5.71
CA ALA A 126 -12.27 -34.55 6.19
C ALA A 126 -12.03 -35.63 5.12
N ALA A 127 -12.21 -35.33 3.83
CA ALA A 127 -11.96 -36.29 2.76
C ALA A 127 -10.48 -36.69 2.68
N TRP A 128 -9.56 -35.79 3.00
CA TRP A 128 -8.11 -36.05 3.01
C TRP A 128 -7.57 -36.57 4.35
N VAL A 129 -8.43 -36.74 5.35
CA VAL A 129 -8.06 -37.26 6.68
C VAL A 129 -8.74 -38.61 6.90
N PRO A 130 -8.02 -39.75 6.73
CA PRO A 130 -8.61 -41.10 6.81
C PRO A 130 -9.42 -41.37 8.08
N ALA A 131 -9.00 -40.82 9.24
CA ALA A 131 -9.71 -40.95 10.51
C ALA A 131 -11.14 -40.36 10.49
N LYS A 132 -11.48 -39.53 9.49
CA LYS A 132 -12.79 -38.91 9.32
C LYS A 132 -13.66 -39.54 8.24
N HIS A 133 -13.19 -40.56 7.52
CA HIS A 133 -13.94 -41.14 6.41
C HIS A 133 -15.27 -41.74 6.86
N ASP A 134 -15.31 -42.46 7.99
CA ASP A 134 -16.55 -43.05 8.50
C ASP A 134 -17.58 -41.99 8.89
N TRP A 135 -17.13 -40.90 9.52
CA TRP A 135 -17.96 -39.74 9.83
C TRP A 135 -18.45 -39.03 8.56
N LEU A 136 -17.57 -38.82 7.59
CA LEU A 136 -17.87 -38.11 6.35
C LEU A 136 -18.88 -38.88 5.49
N ARG A 137 -18.79 -40.21 5.40
CA ARG A 137 -19.75 -41.03 4.62
C ARG A 137 -21.20 -40.89 5.09
N LEU A 138 -21.43 -40.50 6.34
CA LEU A 138 -22.77 -40.23 6.88
C LEU A 138 -23.32 -38.85 6.49
N ARG A 139 -22.46 -37.97 5.96
CA ARG A 139 -22.82 -36.60 5.56
C ARG A 139 -23.27 -36.52 4.10
N PRO A 140 -24.00 -35.46 3.72
CA PRO A 140 -24.41 -35.25 2.34
C PRO A 140 -23.21 -35.27 1.39
N SER A 141 -23.28 -36.11 0.35
CA SER A 141 -22.23 -36.27 -0.66
C SER A 141 -20.89 -36.85 -0.16
N GLY A 142 -20.84 -37.34 1.09
CA GLY A 142 -19.61 -37.79 1.72
C GLY A 142 -18.94 -38.99 1.05
N GLU A 143 -19.72 -39.96 0.55
CA GLU A 143 -19.18 -41.11 -0.19
C GLU A 143 -18.43 -40.68 -1.46
N GLU A 144 -18.99 -39.73 -2.22
CA GLU A 144 -18.35 -39.18 -3.42
C GLU A 144 -17.08 -38.42 -3.05
N LEU A 145 -17.10 -37.60 -2.00
CA LEU A 145 -15.92 -36.86 -1.54
C LEU A 145 -14.77 -37.81 -1.14
N VAL A 146 -15.07 -38.86 -0.37
CA VAL A 146 -14.08 -39.88 0.01
C VAL A 146 -13.55 -40.62 -1.23
N SER A 147 -14.41 -40.98 -2.17
CA SER A 147 -14.03 -41.67 -3.41
C SER A 147 -13.09 -40.83 -4.29
N ARG A 148 -13.36 -39.53 -4.40
CA ARG A 148 -12.67 -38.61 -5.32
C ARG A 148 -11.41 -38.01 -4.74
N LEU A 149 -11.41 -37.66 -3.45
CA LEU A 149 -10.30 -36.93 -2.80
C LEU A 149 -9.51 -37.80 -1.81
N GLY A 150 -10.09 -38.89 -1.30
CA GLY A 150 -9.50 -39.68 -0.21
C GLY A 150 -8.23 -40.48 -0.55
N LYS A 151 -7.73 -40.36 -1.78
CA LYS A 151 -6.45 -40.93 -2.21
C LYS A 151 -5.26 -40.09 -1.73
N GLN A 152 -5.46 -38.80 -1.50
CA GLN A 152 -4.44 -37.90 -0.99
C GLN A 152 -4.51 -37.84 0.55
N LYS A 153 -3.39 -37.44 1.16
CA LYS A 153 -3.32 -37.18 2.60
C LYS A 153 -3.18 -35.69 2.87
N MET A 154 -3.73 -35.27 4.00
CA MET A 154 -3.60 -33.90 4.49
C MET A 154 -2.34 -33.72 5.35
N PHE A 155 -1.69 -32.57 5.16
CA PHE A 155 -0.59 -32.07 5.99
C PHE A 155 -1.05 -30.87 6.84
N SER A 156 -0.27 -30.55 7.86
CA SER A 156 -0.40 -29.38 8.71
C SER A 156 0.88 -28.57 8.61
N TYR A 157 0.73 -27.28 8.30
CA TYR A 157 1.78 -26.27 8.36
C TYR A 157 1.50 -25.39 9.58
N CYS A 158 2.46 -25.29 10.48
CA CYS A 158 2.33 -24.49 11.69
C CYS A 158 2.91 -23.10 11.47
N ALA A 159 2.05 -22.10 11.33
CA ALA A 159 2.43 -20.70 11.19
C ALA A 159 2.59 -20.07 12.58
N TYR A 160 3.81 -20.09 13.12
CA TYR A 160 4.10 -19.58 14.47
C TYR A 160 3.89 -18.07 14.63
N ASP A 161 4.11 -17.32 13.56
CA ASP A 161 3.97 -15.85 13.54
C ASP A 161 2.55 -15.39 13.16
N LEU A 162 1.60 -16.33 13.04
CA LEU A 162 0.22 -16.02 12.68
C LEU A 162 -0.53 -15.42 13.86
N SER A 163 -1.12 -14.24 13.64
CA SER A 163 -2.10 -13.66 14.56
C SER A 163 -3.49 -14.17 14.22
N PHE A 164 -4.16 -14.78 15.20
CA PHE A 164 -5.50 -15.34 15.08
C PHE A 164 -6.52 -14.40 15.72
N LEU A 165 -7.29 -13.69 14.90
CA LEU A 165 -8.33 -12.78 15.36
C LEU A 165 -9.71 -13.42 15.10
N HIS A 166 -10.41 -13.81 16.16
CA HIS A 166 -11.74 -14.39 16.09
C HIS A 166 -12.83 -13.34 16.29
N PHE A 167 -13.84 -13.32 15.44
CA PHE A 167 -14.96 -12.37 15.41
C PHE A 167 -16.30 -13.08 15.64
N GLY A 168 -16.37 -13.96 16.65
CA GLY A 168 -17.57 -14.73 16.97
C GLY A 168 -18.58 -13.98 17.84
N THR A 169 -18.13 -12.95 18.56
CA THR A 169 -18.95 -12.15 19.47
C THR A 169 -18.81 -10.65 19.23
N SER A 170 -19.82 -9.88 19.63
CA SER A 170 -19.76 -8.41 19.59
C SER A 170 -18.62 -7.84 20.43
N SER A 171 -18.30 -8.45 21.58
CA SER A 171 -17.13 -8.07 22.40
C SER A 171 -15.82 -8.22 21.63
N GLU A 172 -15.59 -9.37 20.99
CA GLU A 172 -14.35 -9.61 20.25
C GLU A 172 -14.17 -8.63 19.10
N VAL A 173 -15.26 -8.28 18.37
CA VAL A 173 -15.23 -7.23 17.34
C VAL A 173 -14.67 -5.93 17.92
N LEU A 174 -15.14 -5.55 19.11
CA LEU A 174 -14.72 -4.33 19.78
C LEU A 174 -13.27 -4.42 20.27
N ASP A 175 -12.86 -5.54 20.85
CA ASP A 175 -11.50 -5.78 21.36
C ASP A 175 -10.46 -5.71 20.22
N HIS A 176 -10.76 -6.32 19.07
CA HIS A 176 -9.87 -6.28 17.89
C HIS A 176 -9.78 -4.88 17.29
N LEU A 177 -10.88 -4.14 17.34
CA LEU A 177 -10.94 -2.79 16.80
C LEU A 177 -10.41 -1.74 17.76
N SER A 178 -10.35 -1.95 19.07
CA SER A 178 -9.80 -1.01 20.06
C SER A 178 -8.33 -1.29 20.42
N GLY A 179 -7.89 -2.54 20.31
CA GLY A 179 -6.56 -2.99 20.74
C GLY A 179 -5.45 -2.90 19.70
N ALA A 180 -4.31 -3.56 19.99
CA ALA A 180 -3.12 -3.58 19.14
C ALA A 180 -3.39 -4.16 17.74
N ALA A 181 -4.40 -5.03 17.62
CA ALA A 181 -4.84 -5.62 16.35
C ALA A 181 -5.46 -4.61 15.38
N SER A 182 -5.83 -3.41 15.83
CA SER A 182 -6.47 -2.40 14.99
C SER A 182 -5.62 -1.91 13.81
N GLY A 183 -4.29 -1.97 13.93
CA GLY A 183 -3.39 -1.71 12.82
C GLY A 183 -3.47 -2.76 11.72
N LEU A 184 -3.84 -4.01 12.06
CA LEU A 184 -3.97 -5.14 11.14
C LEU A 184 -5.31 -5.13 10.37
N VAL A 185 -6.37 -4.63 11.00
CA VAL A 185 -7.74 -4.60 10.42
C VAL A 185 -7.91 -3.47 9.39
N GLY A 186 -6.92 -2.57 9.25
CA GLY A 186 -6.90 -1.53 8.23
C GLY A 186 -8.07 -0.56 8.34
N ARG A 187 -8.02 0.35 9.32
CA ARG A 187 -9.10 1.33 9.53
C ARG A 187 -9.17 2.36 8.39
N ARG A 188 -10.33 2.45 7.72
CA ARG A 188 -10.66 3.56 6.82
C ARG A 188 -11.50 4.60 7.56
N HIS A 189 -10.84 5.65 8.05
CA HIS A 189 -11.51 6.78 8.70
C HIS A 189 -12.11 7.73 7.65
N GLN A 190 -13.22 7.33 7.05
CA GLN A 190 -14.10 8.22 6.28
C GLN A 190 -15.24 8.63 7.20
N CYS A 191 -15.10 9.77 7.87
CA CYS A 191 -16.13 10.24 8.79
C CYS A 191 -16.38 11.72 8.60
N SER A 192 -17.64 12.11 8.77
CA SER A 192 -18.04 13.50 8.94
C SER A 192 -18.37 13.71 10.41
N ILE A 193 -17.53 14.49 11.10
CA ILE A 193 -17.64 14.72 12.54
C ILE A 193 -17.73 16.24 12.75
N PRO A 194 -18.60 16.75 13.64
CA PRO A 194 -18.69 18.17 13.92
C PRO A 194 -17.42 18.67 14.63
N ALA A 195 -17.29 19.98 14.75
CA ALA A 195 -16.24 20.56 15.59
C ALA A 195 -16.34 20.01 17.03
N SER A 196 -15.19 19.72 17.65
CA SER A 196 -15.11 19.11 18.99
C SER A 196 -15.79 19.90 20.10
N THR A 197 -16.07 21.18 19.89
CA THR A 197 -16.84 22.03 20.81
C THR A 197 -18.34 21.74 20.80
N LEU A 198 -18.84 20.99 19.82
CA LEU A 198 -20.27 20.77 19.60
C LEU A 198 -20.73 19.37 20.03
N SER A 199 -19.83 18.40 20.21
CA SER A 199 -20.17 17.01 20.56
C SER A 199 -19.16 16.44 21.55
N ASP A 200 -19.61 15.53 22.41
CA ASP A 200 -18.81 14.89 23.46
C ASP A 200 -18.46 13.45 23.04
N ILE A 201 -17.39 13.30 22.26
CA ILE A 201 -16.95 12.01 21.71
C ILE A 201 -15.67 11.60 22.42
N ALA A 202 -15.71 10.47 23.13
CA ALA A 202 -14.54 9.92 23.81
C ALA A 202 -13.39 9.65 22.83
N ALA A 203 -12.15 9.91 23.26
CA ALA A 203 -10.97 9.74 22.41
C ALA A 203 -10.71 8.29 21.98
N SER A 204 -11.19 7.31 22.76
CA SER A 204 -11.07 5.89 22.43
C SER A 204 -12.22 5.36 21.57
N ALA A 205 -13.25 6.17 21.28
CA ALA A 205 -14.32 5.77 20.39
C ALA A 205 -13.81 5.58 18.96
N VAL A 206 -14.24 4.49 18.32
CA VAL A 206 -13.88 4.13 16.95
C VAL A 206 -15.04 4.49 16.03
N LEU A 207 -14.82 5.51 15.20
CA LEU A 207 -15.77 5.95 14.17
C LEU A 207 -15.24 5.56 12.79
N LEU A 208 -16.06 4.85 12.03
CA LEU A 208 -15.73 4.32 10.71
C LEU A 208 -16.91 4.51 9.76
N SER A 209 -16.65 5.04 8.56
CA SER A 209 -17.67 5.24 7.51
C SER A 209 -18.96 5.88 8.04
N SER A 210 -18.87 6.89 8.90
CA SER A 210 -20.04 7.40 9.64
C SER A 210 -20.15 8.93 9.62
N LYS A 211 -21.39 9.43 9.69
CA LYS A 211 -21.71 10.85 9.84
C LYS A 211 -22.28 11.11 11.23
N ILE A 212 -21.62 11.98 11.99
CA ILE A 212 -22.04 12.39 13.32
C ILE A 212 -22.55 13.83 13.23
N ALA A 213 -23.72 14.10 13.79
CA ALA A 213 -24.27 15.45 13.92
C ALA A 213 -23.71 16.16 15.18
N PRO A 214 -23.84 17.51 15.27
CA PRO A 214 -23.62 18.25 16.51
C PRO A 214 -24.49 17.73 17.69
N ALA A 215 -24.06 17.99 18.91
CA ALA A 215 -24.76 17.62 20.15
C ALA A 215 -25.03 16.11 20.29
N VAL A 216 -24.06 15.30 19.87
CA VAL A 216 -24.01 13.84 20.08
C VAL A 216 -23.00 13.54 21.19
N SER A 217 -23.28 12.52 22.00
CA SER A 217 -22.34 12.00 22.99
C SER A 217 -22.04 10.53 22.71
N ILE A 218 -20.76 10.15 22.70
CA ILE A 218 -20.28 8.79 22.44
C ILE A 218 -19.26 8.42 23.52
N GLY A 219 -19.58 7.38 24.29
CA GLY A 219 -18.76 6.88 25.39
C GLY A 219 -17.46 6.19 24.95
N GLU A 220 -16.67 5.82 25.94
CA GLU A 220 -15.35 5.20 25.77
C GLU A 220 -15.46 3.82 25.09
N ASP A 221 -14.48 3.50 24.25
CA ASP A 221 -14.31 2.19 23.63
C ASP A 221 -15.57 1.72 22.88
N SER A 222 -16.31 2.65 22.27
CA SER A 222 -17.51 2.33 21.47
C SER A 222 -17.19 2.34 19.97
N LEU A 223 -17.93 1.54 19.18
CA LEU A 223 -17.79 1.44 17.73
C LEU A 223 -19.03 1.97 17.04
N ILE A 224 -18.85 2.96 16.16
CA ILE A 224 -19.89 3.41 15.22
C ILE A 224 -19.41 3.10 13.80
N TYR A 225 -20.18 2.29 13.08
CA TYR A 225 -19.86 1.84 11.74
C TYR A 225 -21.03 2.07 10.78
N ASP A 226 -20.74 2.64 9.61
CA ASP A 226 -21.70 2.81 8.51
C ASP A 226 -23.03 3.49 8.92
N SER A 227 -22.94 4.48 9.79
CA SER A 227 -24.11 5.07 10.48
C SER A 227 -24.16 6.60 10.35
N THR A 228 -25.39 7.12 10.26
CA THR A 228 -25.70 8.54 10.38
C THR A 228 -26.38 8.79 11.72
N ILE A 229 -25.61 9.35 12.67
CA ILE A 229 -26.08 9.63 14.03
C ILE A 229 -26.59 11.07 14.10
N PRO A 230 -27.91 11.29 14.28
CA PRO A 230 -28.50 12.61 14.35
C PRO A 230 -28.22 13.28 15.70
N SER A 231 -28.48 14.58 15.77
CA SER A 231 -28.39 15.35 17.01
C SER A 231 -29.25 14.73 18.11
N ARG A 232 -28.83 14.83 19.38
CA ARG A 232 -29.56 14.32 20.56
C ARG A 232 -29.65 12.79 20.70
N MET A 233 -28.87 12.03 19.93
CA MET A 233 -28.57 10.63 20.24
C MET A 233 -27.37 10.55 21.19
N GLN A 234 -27.47 9.69 22.21
CA GLN A 234 -26.38 9.39 23.15
C GLN A 234 -26.03 7.91 23.05
N VAL A 235 -24.75 7.61 22.91
CA VAL A 235 -24.22 6.24 22.87
C VAL A 235 -23.31 6.05 24.08
N GLY A 236 -23.63 5.09 24.92
CA GLY A 236 -22.83 4.72 26.09
C GLY A 236 -21.47 4.13 25.72
N SER A 237 -20.69 3.81 26.74
CA SER A 237 -19.36 3.20 26.60
C SER A 237 -19.46 1.71 26.28
N LEU A 238 -18.46 1.16 25.58
CA LEU A 238 -18.42 -0.24 25.15
C LEU A 238 -19.65 -0.65 24.32
N SER A 239 -20.14 0.25 23.47
CA SER A 239 -21.36 0.04 22.68
C SER A 239 -21.07 0.00 21.18
N ILE A 240 -21.90 -0.73 20.43
CA ILE A 240 -21.72 -0.94 18.99
C ILE A 240 -22.95 -0.45 18.24
N VAL A 241 -22.75 0.41 17.24
CA VAL A 241 -23.82 0.91 16.35
C VAL A 241 -23.43 0.64 14.90
N VAL A 242 -24.30 -0.07 14.18
CA VAL A 242 -24.02 -0.51 12.80
C VAL A 242 -25.21 -0.21 11.88
N GLY A 243 -24.95 0.49 10.77
CA GLY A 243 -25.94 0.70 9.71
C GLY A 243 -27.09 1.63 10.08
N VAL A 244 -27.04 2.29 11.25
CA VAL A 244 -28.14 3.11 11.76
C VAL A 244 -28.17 4.45 11.04
N ASN A 245 -29.20 4.66 10.23
CA ASN A 245 -29.33 5.87 9.41
C ASN A 245 -30.67 6.54 9.70
N VAL A 246 -30.70 7.36 10.76
CA VAL A 246 -31.93 8.00 11.21
C VAL A 246 -32.40 9.02 10.16
N PRO A 247 -33.64 8.92 9.65
CA PRO A 247 -34.16 9.87 8.67
C PRO A 247 -34.17 11.31 9.19
N GLU A 248 -33.80 12.28 8.35
CA GLU A 248 -33.90 13.71 8.70
C GLU A 248 -35.35 14.10 8.96
N VAL A 249 -35.59 14.69 10.13
CA VAL A 249 -36.93 15.07 10.60
C VAL A 249 -37.26 16.46 10.09
N ASN A 250 -37.93 16.57 8.93
CA ASN A 250 -38.28 17.84 8.29
C ASN A 250 -39.34 18.70 9.05
N SER A 251 -39.68 18.38 10.30
CA SER A 251 -40.67 19.13 11.07
C SER A 251 -40.11 19.61 12.42
N ILE A 252 -40.14 20.92 12.62
CA ILE A 252 -39.70 21.64 13.82
C ILE A 252 -40.35 21.09 15.12
N VAL A 253 -41.53 20.47 15.00
CA VAL A 253 -42.27 19.87 16.14
C VAL A 253 -41.72 18.50 16.53
N ALA A 254 -41.22 17.69 15.59
CA ALA A 254 -40.67 16.36 15.88
C ALA A 254 -39.16 16.39 16.20
N GLU A 255 -38.42 17.43 15.79
CA GLU A 255 -37.05 17.68 16.26
C GLU A 255 -36.97 17.95 17.78
N ASN A 256 -38.06 18.44 18.39
CA ASN A 256 -38.11 18.70 19.84
C ASN A 256 -38.50 17.47 20.68
N SER A 257 -39.03 16.40 20.10
CA SER A 257 -39.51 15.22 20.84
C SER A 257 -38.58 14.00 20.78
N PHE A 258 -37.63 13.95 19.84
CA PHE A 258 -36.76 12.79 19.68
C PHE A 258 -35.47 12.90 20.52
N ARG A 259 -35.35 12.01 21.51
CA ARG A 259 -34.10 11.73 22.25
C ARG A 259 -33.96 10.22 22.40
N PHE A 260 -32.81 9.69 21.99
CA PHE A 260 -32.51 8.27 22.10
C PHE A 260 -31.19 8.07 22.84
N ILE A 261 -31.17 7.13 23.78
CA ILE A 261 -29.99 6.77 24.57
C ILE A 261 -29.75 5.28 24.37
N LEU A 262 -28.61 4.92 23.78
CA LEU A 262 -28.08 3.57 23.82
C LEU A 262 -27.21 3.45 25.08
N PRO A 263 -27.54 2.59 26.06
CA PRO A 263 -26.76 2.48 27.28
C PRO A 263 -25.37 1.91 27.05
N ASP A 264 -24.55 1.91 28.09
CA ASP A 264 -23.26 1.22 28.09
C ASP A 264 -23.43 -0.27 27.79
N ARG A 265 -22.48 -0.87 27.07
CA ARG A 265 -22.45 -2.31 26.76
C ARG A 265 -23.67 -2.80 25.98
N HIS A 266 -24.14 -2.01 25.02
CA HIS A 266 -25.26 -2.36 24.14
C HIS A 266 -24.90 -2.27 22.66
N CYS A 267 -25.56 -3.10 21.86
CA CYS A 267 -25.45 -3.10 20.40
C CYS A 267 -26.76 -2.61 19.78
N LEU A 268 -26.67 -1.86 18.69
CA LEU A 268 -27.79 -1.35 17.90
C LEU A 268 -27.50 -1.51 16.41
N TRP A 269 -28.42 -2.12 15.68
CA TRP A 269 -28.23 -2.45 14.26
C TRP A 269 -29.51 -2.22 13.49
N GLU A 270 -29.39 -1.76 12.26
CA GLU A 270 -30.53 -1.60 11.36
C GLU A 270 -30.45 -2.61 10.22
N VAL A 271 -31.51 -3.39 10.01
CA VAL A 271 -31.53 -4.49 9.03
C VAL A 271 -32.70 -4.36 8.06
N PRO A 272 -32.46 -4.31 6.73
CA PRO A 272 -33.53 -4.30 5.73
C PRO A 272 -34.11 -5.71 5.51
N LEU A 273 -35.42 -5.80 5.26
CA LEU A 273 -36.14 -7.07 5.09
C LEU A 273 -36.62 -7.29 3.64
N VAL A 274 -36.58 -8.55 3.17
CA VAL A 274 -37.07 -8.99 1.85
C VAL A 274 -38.60 -8.87 1.77
N GLY A 275 -39.11 -8.34 0.65
CA GLY A 275 -40.56 -8.32 0.35
C GLY A 275 -41.37 -7.31 1.16
N HIS A 276 -40.74 -6.58 2.08
CA HIS A 276 -41.32 -5.46 2.82
C HIS A 276 -40.55 -4.17 2.50
N THR A 277 -41.25 -3.03 2.48
CA THR A 277 -40.57 -1.73 2.40
C THR A 277 -39.86 -1.35 3.71
N GLY A 278 -40.07 -2.12 4.80
CA GLY A 278 -39.57 -1.85 6.14
C GLY A 278 -38.13 -2.29 6.42
N ARG A 279 -37.52 -1.61 7.40
CA ARG A 279 -36.30 -2.01 8.11
C ARG A 279 -36.71 -2.44 9.53
N VAL A 280 -35.89 -3.23 10.20
CA VAL A 280 -36.04 -3.55 11.62
C VAL A 280 -34.81 -3.08 12.39
N ILE A 281 -35.02 -2.55 13.59
CA ILE A 281 -33.94 -2.16 14.49
C ILE A 281 -33.74 -3.28 15.50
N VAL A 282 -32.55 -3.87 15.47
CA VAL A 282 -32.10 -4.91 16.40
C VAL A 282 -31.32 -4.24 17.52
N TYR A 283 -31.48 -4.72 18.74
CA TYR A 283 -30.72 -4.27 19.90
C TYR A 283 -30.56 -5.42 20.90
N CYS A 284 -29.39 -5.46 21.53
CA CYS A 284 -29.04 -6.44 22.56
C CYS A 284 -27.89 -5.93 23.41
N GLY A 285 -27.54 -6.64 24.47
CA GLY A 285 -26.33 -6.39 25.24
C GLY A 285 -25.10 -6.89 24.48
N LEU A 286 -23.95 -6.25 24.72
CA LEU A 286 -22.65 -6.60 24.12
C LEU A 286 -22.26 -8.07 24.35
N HIS A 287 -22.67 -8.61 25.51
CA HIS A 287 -22.33 -9.97 25.96
C HIS A 287 -23.50 -10.95 25.87
N ASP A 288 -24.63 -10.56 25.25
CA ASP A 288 -25.74 -11.48 25.09
C ASP A 288 -25.38 -12.56 24.06
N ASN A 289 -25.41 -13.83 24.49
CA ASN A 289 -25.31 -14.95 23.56
C ASN A 289 -26.72 -15.36 23.08
N PRO A 290 -27.05 -15.20 21.78
CA PRO A 290 -28.41 -15.39 21.31
C PRO A 290 -28.96 -16.81 21.49
N LYS A 291 -28.08 -17.80 21.59
CA LYS A 291 -28.43 -19.24 21.62
C LYS A 291 -28.48 -19.82 23.03
N VAL A 292 -28.07 -19.07 24.06
CA VAL A 292 -28.20 -19.52 25.44
C VAL A 292 -29.66 -19.40 25.89
N SER A 293 -30.19 -20.47 26.44
CA SER A 293 -31.60 -20.57 26.78
C SER A 293 -31.94 -20.00 28.15
N LEU A 294 -33.23 -19.70 28.34
CA LEU A 294 -33.83 -19.24 29.58
C LEU A 294 -33.48 -20.13 30.78
N SER A 295 -33.37 -21.45 30.57
CA SER A 295 -33.03 -22.43 31.59
C SER A 295 -31.54 -22.48 31.93
N LYS A 296 -30.69 -21.89 31.09
CA LYS A 296 -29.22 -21.83 31.21
C LYS A 296 -28.75 -20.38 31.41
N ASP A 297 -29.54 -19.56 32.09
CA ASP A 297 -29.24 -18.16 32.41
C ASP A 297 -28.99 -17.24 31.19
N GLY A 298 -29.70 -17.47 30.09
CA GLY A 298 -29.68 -16.58 28.94
C GLY A 298 -30.09 -15.14 29.28
N THR A 299 -29.49 -14.18 28.57
CA THR A 299 -29.68 -12.75 28.81
C THR A 299 -30.26 -12.02 27.60
N PHE A 300 -30.86 -10.86 27.86
CA PHE A 300 -31.27 -9.88 26.88
C PHE A 300 -31.01 -8.46 27.43
N CYS A 301 -30.36 -7.61 26.64
CA CYS A 301 -29.88 -6.29 27.06
C CYS A 301 -29.03 -6.37 28.34
N GLY A 302 -28.19 -7.41 28.45
CA GLY A 302 -27.32 -7.65 29.60
C GLY A 302 -28.04 -8.07 30.89
N LYS A 303 -29.35 -8.32 30.84
CA LYS A 303 -30.18 -8.74 31.98
C LYS A 303 -30.68 -10.17 31.79
N PRO A 304 -30.76 -11.00 32.86
CA PRO A 304 -31.36 -12.33 32.75
C PRO A 304 -32.81 -12.24 32.26
N TRP A 305 -33.21 -13.12 31.34
CA TRP A 305 -34.55 -13.11 30.75
C TRP A 305 -35.68 -13.08 31.78
N ARG A 306 -35.55 -13.83 32.89
CA ARG A 306 -36.56 -13.85 33.97
C ARG A 306 -36.83 -12.46 34.53
N LYS A 307 -35.78 -11.66 34.68
CA LYS A 307 -35.87 -10.28 35.15
C LYS A 307 -36.50 -9.37 34.10
N VAL A 308 -36.11 -9.50 32.83
CA VAL A 308 -36.68 -8.73 31.72
C VAL A 308 -38.19 -8.94 31.60
N VAL A 309 -38.64 -10.21 31.62
CA VAL A 309 -40.06 -10.58 31.53
C VAL A 309 -40.85 -10.01 32.71
N GLN A 310 -40.29 -10.07 33.92
CA GLN A 310 -40.90 -9.53 35.14
C GLN A 310 -40.98 -7.99 35.11
N ASP A 311 -39.87 -7.31 34.80
CA ASP A 311 -39.75 -5.85 34.84
C ASP A 311 -40.66 -5.19 33.78
N LEU A 312 -40.83 -5.82 32.62
CA LEU A 312 -41.60 -5.28 31.49
C LEU A 312 -43.06 -5.78 31.42
N GLY A 313 -43.48 -6.67 32.31
CA GLY A 313 -44.83 -7.26 32.30
C GLY A 313 -45.15 -8.12 31.06
N ILE A 314 -44.10 -8.58 30.37
CA ILE A 314 -44.19 -9.47 29.21
C ILE A 314 -44.54 -10.88 29.70
N GLN A 315 -45.32 -11.64 28.93
CA GLN A 315 -45.59 -13.05 29.21
C GLN A 315 -44.71 -13.92 28.30
N GLU A 316 -44.32 -15.12 28.74
CA GLU A 316 -43.50 -16.00 27.90
C GLU A 316 -44.16 -16.34 26.56
N ASN A 317 -45.49 -16.47 26.54
CA ASN A 317 -46.27 -16.72 25.33
C ASN A 317 -46.27 -15.53 24.35
N ASP A 318 -45.92 -14.32 24.81
CA ASP A 318 -45.73 -13.18 23.92
C ASP A 318 -44.47 -13.32 23.08
N LEU A 319 -43.45 -14.06 23.57
CA LEU A 319 -42.12 -14.18 22.97
C LEU A 319 -41.94 -15.50 22.20
N TRP A 320 -42.41 -16.61 22.77
CA TRP A 320 -42.22 -17.95 22.22
C TRP A 320 -43.57 -18.63 22.01
N SER A 321 -43.79 -19.17 20.81
CA SER A 321 -45.00 -19.95 20.52
C SER A 321 -45.01 -21.26 21.30
N SER A 322 -46.17 -21.64 21.85
CA SER A 322 -46.35 -22.86 22.68
C SER A 322 -46.25 -24.20 21.92
N MET A 323 -46.01 -24.17 20.61
CA MET A 323 -46.05 -25.33 19.71
C MET A 323 -44.67 -25.94 19.38
N GLY A 324 -43.56 -25.38 19.89
CA GLY A 324 -42.19 -25.84 19.58
C GLY A 324 -41.48 -26.54 20.74
N THR A 325 -40.71 -27.58 20.44
CA THR A 325 -39.79 -28.28 21.37
C THR A 325 -38.42 -27.57 21.52
N HIS A 326 -38.26 -26.38 20.94
CA HIS A 326 -37.00 -25.65 20.94
C HIS A 326 -36.68 -25.02 22.29
N GLU A 327 -35.39 -24.94 22.64
CA GLU A 327 -34.95 -24.19 23.82
C GLU A 327 -35.31 -22.69 23.67
N LYS A 328 -35.96 -22.11 24.67
CA LYS A 328 -36.39 -20.70 24.70
C LYS A 328 -35.17 -19.78 24.84
N CYS A 329 -34.79 -19.05 23.79
CA CYS A 329 -33.62 -18.17 23.77
C CYS A 329 -33.89 -16.90 22.94
N LEU A 330 -32.93 -15.98 22.88
CA LEU A 330 -33.05 -14.74 22.08
C LEU A 330 -33.12 -15.04 20.57
N TRP A 331 -32.46 -16.10 20.11
CA TRP A 331 -32.45 -16.51 18.70
C TRP A 331 -33.87 -16.74 18.14
N ASN A 332 -34.75 -17.35 18.93
CA ASN A 332 -36.12 -17.71 18.52
C ASN A 332 -37.23 -16.88 19.21
N SER A 333 -36.90 -15.84 19.97
CA SER A 333 -37.88 -14.96 20.61
C SER A 333 -38.41 -13.90 19.63
N LYS A 334 -39.74 -13.76 19.48
CA LYS A 334 -40.36 -12.70 18.67
C LYS A 334 -40.36 -11.35 19.39
N ILE A 335 -39.18 -10.76 19.52
CA ILE A 335 -38.97 -9.56 20.34
C ILE A 335 -38.88 -8.26 19.54
N PHE A 336 -38.43 -8.31 18.27
CA PHE A 336 -38.16 -7.10 17.49
C PHE A 336 -39.41 -6.65 16.70
N PRO A 337 -39.99 -5.48 17.01
CA PRO A 337 -41.18 -4.97 16.32
C PRO A 337 -40.83 -4.39 14.95
N ILE A 338 -41.76 -4.51 13.99
CA ILE A 338 -41.69 -3.88 12.67
C ILE A 338 -42.73 -2.76 12.63
N LEU A 339 -42.30 -1.54 12.92
CA LEU A 339 -43.13 -0.33 12.98
C LEU A 339 -42.45 0.83 12.25
N SER A 340 -42.96 2.06 12.39
CA SER A 340 -42.22 3.24 11.92
C SER A 340 -40.90 3.40 12.67
N TYR A 341 -39.93 4.07 12.06
CA TYR A 341 -38.55 4.19 12.58
C TYR A 341 -38.50 4.69 14.04
N PHE A 342 -39.25 5.75 14.34
CA PHE A 342 -39.29 6.36 15.67
C PHE A 342 -40.06 5.53 16.70
N GLU A 343 -41.11 4.81 16.28
CA GLU A 343 -41.82 3.87 17.16
C GLU A 343 -40.91 2.69 17.54
N MET A 344 -40.11 2.18 16.60
CA MET A 344 -39.13 1.12 16.89
C MET A 344 -38.09 1.57 17.91
N LEU A 345 -37.54 2.79 17.78
CA LEU A 345 -36.59 3.34 18.76
C LEU A 345 -37.23 3.59 20.13
N THR A 346 -38.49 4.01 20.15
CA THR A 346 -39.24 4.20 21.40
C THR A 346 -39.43 2.87 22.13
N LEU A 347 -39.84 1.82 21.41
CA LEU A 347 -39.96 0.47 21.96
C LEU A 347 -38.60 -0.12 22.34
N ALA A 348 -37.53 0.18 21.61
CA ALA A 348 -36.17 -0.23 21.97
C ALA A 348 -35.74 0.35 23.32
N SER A 349 -35.96 1.65 23.55
CA SER A 349 -35.69 2.30 24.85
C SER A 349 -36.47 1.65 26.00
N TRP A 350 -37.74 1.29 25.77
CA TRP A 350 -38.55 0.56 26.75
C TRP A 350 -38.03 -0.85 27.01
N LEU A 351 -37.70 -1.62 25.97
CA LEU A 351 -37.21 -3.00 26.10
C LEU A 351 -35.81 -3.08 26.74
N MET A 352 -34.98 -2.04 26.60
CA MET A 352 -33.72 -1.89 27.36
C MET A 352 -33.96 -1.52 28.84
N GLY A 353 -35.16 -1.05 29.18
CA GLY A 353 -35.57 -0.63 30.52
C GLY A 353 -35.17 0.81 30.86
N LEU A 354 -35.23 1.72 29.89
CA LEU A 354 -34.86 3.14 30.02
C LEU A 354 -36.06 4.10 30.06
N SER A 355 -37.29 3.59 29.92
CA SER A 355 -38.49 4.43 29.89
C SER A 355 -39.14 4.53 31.27
N ASP A 356 -39.36 5.77 31.73
CA ASP A 356 -40.13 6.10 32.94
C ASP A 356 -41.64 6.33 32.63
N GLU A 357 -42.07 6.18 31.36
CA GLU A 357 -43.44 6.46 30.92
C GLU A 357 -44.40 5.28 31.16
N ASN A 358 -45.72 5.53 30.95
CA ASN A 358 -46.80 4.55 31.11
C ASN A 358 -46.54 3.25 30.32
N SER A 359 -45.88 2.30 30.99
CA SER A 359 -45.43 1.01 30.43
C SER A 359 -46.57 0.19 29.84
N GLU A 360 -47.81 0.40 30.29
CA GLU A 360 -49.00 -0.27 29.76
C GLU A 360 -49.27 0.07 28.29
N HIS A 361 -49.11 1.33 27.87
CA HIS A 361 -49.33 1.72 26.47
C HIS A 361 -48.28 1.09 25.54
N LEU A 362 -47.00 1.14 25.95
CA LEU A 362 -45.88 0.59 25.17
C LEU A 362 -45.97 -0.95 25.08
N LEU A 363 -46.35 -1.62 26.16
CA LEU A 363 -46.60 -3.06 26.16
C LEU A 363 -47.76 -3.43 25.22
N SER A 364 -48.85 -2.66 25.23
CA SER A 364 -49.98 -2.87 24.31
C SER A 364 -49.57 -2.67 22.85
N LEU A 365 -48.84 -1.59 22.56
CA LEU A 365 -48.32 -1.30 21.24
C LEU A 365 -47.41 -2.44 20.75
N TRP A 366 -46.45 -2.86 21.58
CA TRP A 366 -45.52 -3.95 21.26
C TRP A 366 -46.25 -5.28 21.01
N ARG A 367 -47.22 -5.67 21.86
CA ARG A 367 -48.01 -6.90 21.67
C ARG A 367 -48.80 -6.91 20.37
N SER A 368 -49.38 -5.75 20.00
CA SER A 368 -50.19 -5.61 18.78
C SER A 368 -49.36 -5.50 17.50
N SER A 369 -48.07 -5.20 17.61
CA SER A 369 -47.17 -5.01 16.47
C SER A 369 -46.74 -6.35 15.83
N PRO A 370 -46.51 -6.38 14.51
CA PRO A 370 -45.81 -7.49 13.88
C PRO A 370 -44.37 -7.56 14.42
N ARG A 371 -43.95 -8.74 14.87
CA ARG A 371 -42.64 -8.96 15.51
C ARG A 371 -41.91 -10.13 14.88
N VAL A 372 -40.59 -10.02 14.84
CA VAL A 372 -39.68 -11.05 14.31
C VAL A 372 -38.66 -11.48 15.37
N SER A 373 -38.22 -12.73 15.24
CA SER A 373 -37.05 -13.28 15.95
C SER A 373 -35.77 -13.12 15.14
N LEU A 374 -34.59 -13.33 15.76
CA LEU A 374 -33.33 -13.33 15.01
C LEU A 374 -33.27 -14.46 13.97
N GLU A 375 -33.89 -15.60 14.25
CA GLU A 375 -34.01 -16.72 13.30
C GLU A 375 -34.82 -16.33 12.05
N GLU A 376 -35.98 -15.71 12.25
CA GLU A 376 -36.82 -15.22 11.16
C GLU A 376 -36.14 -14.07 10.40
N LEU A 377 -35.49 -13.17 11.14
CA LEU A 377 -34.70 -12.07 10.59
C LEU A 377 -33.60 -12.60 9.67
N HIS A 378 -32.78 -13.55 10.14
CA HIS A 378 -31.67 -14.12 9.38
C HIS A 378 -32.11 -14.73 8.04
N ARG A 379 -33.33 -15.29 7.96
CA ARG A 379 -33.90 -15.83 6.71
C ARG A 379 -34.49 -14.77 5.78
N SER A 380 -34.74 -13.56 6.30
CA SER A 380 -35.47 -12.49 5.60
C SER A 380 -34.64 -11.23 5.38
N ILE A 381 -33.33 -11.25 5.64
CA ILE A 381 -32.43 -10.12 5.36
C ILE A 381 -32.38 -9.85 3.85
N ASP A 382 -32.62 -8.60 3.45
CA ASP A 382 -32.35 -8.13 2.10
C ASP A 382 -30.87 -7.71 1.98
N PHE A 383 -30.00 -8.70 1.73
CA PHE A 383 -28.55 -8.46 1.59
C PHE A 383 -28.23 -7.49 0.46
N SER A 384 -29.00 -7.52 -0.63
CA SER A 384 -28.81 -6.60 -1.74
C SER A 384 -29.03 -5.16 -1.28
N LYS A 385 -30.16 -4.88 -0.64
CA LYS A 385 -30.49 -3.54 -0.13
C LYS A 385 -29.53 -3.08 0.97
N MET A 386 -29.04 -3.99 1.81
CA MET A 386 -28.03 -3.69 2.82
C MET A 386 -26.70 -3.26 2.16
N CYS A 387 -26.21 -4.02 1.17
CA CYS A 387 -24.98 -3.70 0.44
C CYS A 387 -25.11 -2.38 -0.33
N HIS A 388 -26.19 -2.19 -1.10
CA HIS A 388 -26.42 -0.93 -1.84
C HIS A 388 -26.53 0.26 -0.89
N GLY A 389 -27.23 0.12 0.24
CA GLY A 389 -27.33 1.18 1.25
C GLY A 389 -25.97 1.58 1.85
N SER A 390 -25.10 0.61 2.11
CA SER A 390 -23.74 0.85 2.60
C SER A 390 -22.86 1.54 1.55
N ILE A 391 -22.91 1.05 0.31
CA ILE A 391 -22.21 1.67 -0.83
C ILE A 391 -22.66 3.11 -1.02
N ASP A 392 -23.97 3.37 -0.98
CA ASP A 392 -24.53 4.71 -1.13
C ASP A 392 -24.07 5.65 -0.01
N HIS A 393 -24.07 5.17 1.23
CA HIS A 393 -23.64 5.95 2.39
C HIS A 393 -22.15 6.32 2.30
N GLN A 394 -21.31 5.36 1.96
CA GLN A 394 -19.87 5.58 1.79
C GLN A 394 -19.57 6.52 0.63
N ALA A 395 -20.28 6.40 -0.49
CA ALA A 395 -20.15 7.31 -1.62
C ALA A 395 -20.55 8.76 -1.25
N ASP A 396 -21.59 8.96 -0.42
CA ASP A 396 -21.96 10.30 0.07
C ASP A 396 -20.89 10.91 0.99
N LEU A 397 -20.31 10.10 1.88
CA LEU A 397 -19.18 10.52 2.72
C LEU A 397 -17.97 10.88 1.87
N ALA A 398 -17.63 10.05 0.89
CA ALA A 398 -16.53 10.28 -0.03
C ALA A 398 -16.74 11.57 -0.84
N ALA A 399 -17.96 11.81 -1.34
CA ALA A 399 -18.32 13.04 -2.02
C ALA A 399 -18.15 14.28 -1.12
N GLY A 400 -18.63 14.21 0.12
CA GLY A 400 -18.47 15.30 1.09
C GLY A 400 -17.00 15.62 1.39
N ILE A 401 -16.18 14.58 1.60
CA ILE A 401 -14.73 14.72 1.84
C ILE A 401 -14.04 15.29 0.61
N ALA A 402 -14.33 14.78 -0.59
CA ALA A 402 -13.74 15.24 -1.84
C ALA A 402 -14.06 16.71 -2.11
N LYS A 403 -15.33 17.10 -1.94
CA LYS A 403 -15.79 18.49 -2.06
C LYS A 403 -15.05 19.42 -1.09
N ALA A 404 -14.88 19.02 0.16
CA ALA A 404 -14.11 19.79 1.13
C ALA A 404 -12.63 19.92 0.73
N CYS A 405 -12.00 18.84 0.26
CA CYS A 405 -10.60 18.87 -0.19
C CYS A 405 -10.40 19.87 -1.35
N ILE A 406 -11.33 19.91 -2.30
CA ILE A 406 -11.28 20.82 -3.46
C ILE A 406 -11.55 22.27 -3.01
N ASN A 407 -12.60 22.51 -2.23
CA ASN A 407 -12.98 23.87 -1.81
C ASN A 407 -11.93 24.56 -0.94
N TYR A 408 -11.30 23.82 -0.02
CA TYR A 408 -10.30 24.39 0.89
C TYR A 408 -8.85 24.24 0.41
N GLY A 409 -8.64 23.63 -0.76
CA GLY A 409 -7.31 23.44 -1.30
C GLY A 409 -6.44 22.42 -0.56
N VAL A 410 -7.05 21.50 0.20
CA VAL A 410 -6.32 20.51 1.00
C VAL A 410 -6.21 19.20 0.22
N LEU A 411 -5.28 19.16 -0.75
CA LEU A 411 -5.02 17.96 -1.57
C LEU A 411 -4.06 16.97 -0.88
N GLY A 412 -4.32 16.66 0.39
CA GLY A 412 -3.56 15.69 1.18
C GLY A 412 -4.11 14.27 1.12
N ARG A 413 -5.36 14.11 0.65
CA ARG A 413 -6.08 12.84 0.53
C ARG A 413 -6.01 12.29 -0.89
N ASN A 414 -6.28 10.99 -1.03
CA ASN A 414 -6.38 10.33 -2.31
C ASN A 414 -7.74 10.59 -2.97
N LEU A 415 -7.84 11.74 -3.65
CA LEU A 415 -9.07 12.14 -4.36
C LEU A 415 -9.46 11.15 -5.47
N TYR A 416 -8.49 10.52 -6.13
CA TYR A 416 -8.79 9.49 -7.14
C TYR A 416 -9.60 8.34 -6.52
N GLN A 417 -9.15 7.81 -5.37
CA GLN A 417 -9.87 6.76 -4.66
C GLN A 417 -11.25 7.22 -4.16
N LEU A 418 -11.36 8.46 -3.64
CA LEU A 418 -12.65 9.00 -3.22
C LEU A 418 -13.62 9.12 -4.42
N CYS A 419 -13.13 9.48 -5.60
CA CYS A 419 -13.96 9.52 -6.81
C CYS A 419 -14.41 8.12 -7.24
N GLU A 420 -13.55 7.09 -7.15
CA GLU A 420 -13.93 5.70 -7.42
C GLU A 420 -15.04 5.20 -6.49
N GLU A 421 -15.04 5.65 -5.22
CA GLU A 421 -16.12 5.37 -4.27
C GLU A 421 -17.42 6.11 -4.65
N VAL A 422 -17.32 7.39 -5.04
CA VAL A 422 -18.47 8.17 -5.53
C VAL A 422 -19.08 7.55 -6.79
N LEU A 423 -18.25 7.04 -7.71
CA LEU A 423 -18.68 6.39 -8.95
C LEU A 423 -19.45 5.08 -8.74
N GLN A 424 -19.41 4.50 -7.53
CA GLN A 424 -20.28 3.35 -7.20
C GLN A 424 -21.77 3.70 -7.27
N LYS A 425 -22.14 4.99 -7.23
CA LYS A 425 -23.51 5.50 -7.48
C LYS A 425 -23.86 5.67 -8.96
N GLU A 426 -23.07 5.06 -9.86
CA GLU A 426 -23.29 5.08 -11.30
C GLU A 426 -23.48 6.52 -11.84
N ASP A 427 -24.57 6.79 -12.57
CA ASP A 427 -24.87 8.10 -13.20
C ASP A 427 -24.91 9.27 -12.21
N LEU A 428 -25.34 9.04 -10.97
CA LEU A 428 -25.34 10.07 -9.92
C LEU A 428 -23.90 10.40 -9.50
N GLY A 429 -23.05 9.38 -9.40
CA GLY A 429 -21.63 9.53 -9.08
C GLY A 429 -20.89 10.34 -10.15
N VAL A 430 -21.16 10.07 -11.43
CA VAL A 430 -20.56 10.82 -12.54
C VAL A 430 -20.91 12.31 -12.47
N LYS A 431 -22.18 12.66 -12.19
CA LYS A 431 -22.61 14.07 -12.04
C LYS A 431 -21.91 14.78 -10.88
N VAL A 432 -21.67 14.08 -9.77
CA VAL A 432 -20.90 14.62 -8.64
C VAL A 432 -19.45 14.89 -9.04
N CYS A 433 -18.82 13.97 -9.78
CA CYS A 433 -17.48 14.20 -10.33
C CYS A 433 -17.43 15.36 -11.34
N GLU A 434 -18.47 15.56 -12.14
CA GLU A 434 -18.60 16.74 -13.04
C GLU A 434 -18.70 18.05 -12.24
N GLU A 435 -19.45 18.06 -11.13
CA GLU A 435 -19.50 19.20 -10.21
C GLU A 435 -18.09 19.49 -9.66
N PHE A 436 -17.36 18.48 -9.20
CA PHE A 436 -15.98 18.63 -8.71
C PHE A 436 -15.03 19.19 -9.77
N LEU A 437 -15.15 18.71 -11.00
CA LEU A 437 -14.37 19.21 -12.13
C LEU A 437 -14.65 20.70 -12.39
N SER A 438 -15.90 21.14 -12.25
CA SER A 438 -16.29 22.55 -12.40
C SER A 438 -15.69 23.48 -11.34
N LEU A 439 -15.33 22.95 -10.16
CA LEU A 439 -14.70 23.69 -9.07
C LEU A 439 -13.17 23.81 -9.22
N CYS A 440 -12.56 22.98 -10.07
CA CYS A 440 -11.11 22.91 -10.23
C CYS A 440 -10.42 24.19 -10.76
N PRO A 441 -11.03 25.04 -11.61
CA PRO A 441 -10.42 26.31 -11.99
C PRO A 441 -10.15 27.23 -10.79
N GLY A 442 -11.10 27.31 -9.84
CA GLY A 442 -10.95 28.12 -8.63
C GLY A 442 -9.86 27.62 -7.68
N LEU A 443 -9.60 26.31 -7.68
CA LEU A 443 -8.53 25.67 -6.89
C LEU A 443 -7.14 26.23 -7.23
N LEU A 444 -6.86 26.41 -8.53
CA LEU A 444 -5.56 26.90 -9.01
C LEU A 444 -5.37 28.40 -8.73
N GLU A 445 -6.43 29.20 -8.80
CA GLU A 445 -6.37 30.64 -8.60
C GLU A 445 -6.22 31.00 -7.11
N GLN A 446 -6.99 30.37 -6.23
CA GLN A 446 -7.05 30.73 -4.81
C GLN A 446 -5.86 30.20 -3.99
N ASN A 447 -5.28 29.05 -4.39
CA ASN A 447 -4.29 28.33 -3.58
C ASN A 447 -2.94 28.13 -4.28
N SER A 448 -2.63 28.93 -5.31
CA SER A 448 -1.40 28.83 -6.12
C SER A 448 -0.08 28.87 -5.34
N LYS A 449 -0.08 29.41 -4.11
CA LYS A 449 1.10 29.46 -3.22
C LYS A 449 1.23 28.26 -2.27
N ILE A 450 0.15 27.51 -2.05
CA ILE A 450 0.07 26.44 -1.04
C ILE A 450 0.11 25.06 -1.70
N ILE A 451 -0.55 24.93 -2.87
CA ILE A 451 -0.70 23.65 -3.56
C ILE A 451 0.25 23.60 -4.76
N PRO A 452 1.10 22.57 -4.87
CA PRO A 452 1.85 22.32 -6.09
C PRO A 452 0.94 22.18 -7.31
N LYS A 453 1.28 22.88 -8.39
CA LYS A 453 0.52 22.87 -9.65
C LYS A 453 0.42 21.47 -10.23
N SER A 454 1.49 20.68 -10.11
CA SER A 454 1.54 19.27 -10.53
C SER A 454 0.39 18.46 -9.92
N ARG A 455 0.14 18.64 -8.63
CA ARG A 455 -0.93 17.94 -7.91
C ARG A 455 -2.32 18.43 -8.32
N ALA A 456 -2.49 19.74 -8.47
CA ALA A 456 -3.77 20.30 -8.90
C ALA A 456 -4.14 19.81 -10.33
N PHE A 457 -3.16 19.75 -11.24
CA PHE A 457 -3.38 19.17 -12.57
C PHE A 457 -3.65 17.66 -12.50
N GLN A 458 -2.97 16.90 -11.63
CA GLN A 458 -3.24 15.47 -11.48
C GLN A 458 -4.68 15.21 -11.02
N VAL A 459 -5.20 16.01 -10.07
CA VAL A 459 -6.60 15.91 -9.64
C VAL A 459 -7.57 16.17 -10.80
N GLN A 460 -7.29 17.19 -11.63
CA GLN A 460 -8.11 17.46 -12.81
C GLN A 460 -8.06 16.32 -13.84
N VAL A 461 -6.89 15.72 -14.08
CA VAL A 461 -6.75 14.54 -14.95
C VAL A 461 -7.59 13.39 -14.42
N ASP A 462 -7.54 13.12 -13.12
CA ASP A 462 -8.27 12.02 -12.51
C ASP A 462 -9.79 12.25 -12.53
N LEU A 463 -10.26 13.48 -12.28
CA LEU A 463 -11.66 13.85 -12.43
C LEU A 463 -12.16 13.75 -13.88
N LEU A 464 -11.35 14.20 -14.86
CA LEU A 464 -11.69 14.06 -16.28
C LEU A 464 -11.87 12.59 -16.67
N ARG A 465 -11.01 11.70 -16.16
CA ARG A 465 -11.13 10.25 -16.37
C ARG A 465 -12.37 9.67 -15.69
N ALA A 466 -12.68 10.11 -14.47
CA ALA A 466 -13.91 9.74 -13.76
C ALA A 466 -15.17 10.17 -14.54
N CYS A 467 -15.13 11.31 -15.23
CA CYS A 467 -16.18 11.78 -16.14
C CYS A 467 -16.10 11.18 -17.56
N SER A 468 -15.32 10.11 -17.78
CA SER A 468 -15.12 9.47 -19.10
C SER A 468 -14.59 10.39 -20.22
N ASN A 469 -13.88 11.47 -19.88
CA ASN A 469 -13.30 12.44 -20.82
C ASN A 469 -11.78 12.20 -21.04
N GLU A 470 -11.46 11.04 -21.59
CA GLU A 470 -10.08 10.57 -21.78
C GLU A 470 -9.25 11.47 -22.70
N THR A 471 -9.86 12.01 -23.76
CA THR A 471 -9.16 12.88 -24.74
C THR A 471 -8.63 14.16 -24.09
N THR A 472 -9.40 14.75 -23.17
CA THR A 472 -8.98 15.96 -22.46
C THR A 472 -7.99 15.63 -21.34
N ALA A 473 -8.21 14.50 -20.65
CA ALA A 473 -7.28 14.01 -19.63
C ALA A 473 -5.86 13.84 -20.20
N ARG A 474 -5.72 13.15 -21.34
CA ARG A 474 -4.42 12.95 -22.01
C ARG A 474 -3.71 14.25 -22.38
N LYS A 475 -4.46 15.27 -22.84
CA LYS A 475 -3.91 16.59 -23.14
C LYS A 475 -3.40 17.29 -21.88
N LEU A 476 -4.07 17.09 -20.75
CA LEU A 476 -3.74 17.73 -19.48
C LEU A 476 -2.58 17.03 -18.75
N GLU A 477 -2.38 15.73 -18.96
CA GLU A 477 -1.26 14.97 -18.38
C GLU A 477 0.10 15.60 -18.68
N HIS A 478 0.32 16.12 -19.89
CA HIS A 478 1.56 16.84 -20.21
C HIS A 478 1.77 18.06 -19.30
N LYS A 479 0.71 18.75 -18.86
CA LYS A 479 0.83 19.86 -17.92
C LYS A 479 1.21 19.41 -16.52
N VAL A 480 0.84 18.19 -16.11
CA VAL A 480 1.27 17.60 -14.82
C VAL A 480 2.80 17.49 -14.81
N TRP A 481 3.37 16.88 -15.84
CA TRP A 481 4.82 16.67 -15.94
C TRP A 481 5.59 17.97 -16.11
N ASN A 482 5.09 18.90 -16.92
CA ASN A 482 5.68 20.24 -17.03
C ASN A 482 5.66 20.98 -15.68
N ALA A 483 4.58 20.83 -14.90
CA ALA A 483 4.52 21.43 -13.57
C ALA A 483 5.51 20.78 -12.58
N VAL A 484 5.70 19.45 -12.62
CA VAL A 484 6.76 18.78 -11.82
C VAL A 484 8.14 19.31 -12.20
N ALA A 485 8.40 19.49 -13.51
CA ALA A 485 9.65 20.05 -14.00
C ALA A 485 9.86 21.49 -13.51
N ASP A 486 8.84 22.35 -13.63
CA ASP A 486 8.89 23.75 -13.19
C ASP A 486 9.07 23.88 -11.67
N GLU A 487 8.40 23.03 -10.89
CA GLU A 487 8.53 22.95 -9.44
C GLU A 487 9.94 22.52 -9.03
N THR A 488 10.49 21.53 -9.73
CA THR A 488 11.87 21.05 -9.52
C THR A 488 12.89 22.15 -9.85
N ALA A 489 12.73 22.81 -11.01
CA ALA A 489 13.59 23.91 -11.43
C ALA A 489 13.53 25.08 -10.43
N SER A 490 12.32 25.41 -9.94
CA SER A 490 12.14 26.45 -8.92
C SER A 490 12.80 26.08 -7.59
N ALA A 491 12.72 24.81 -7.19
CA ALA A 491 13.33 24.33 -5.97
C ALA A 491 14.87 24.37 -6.00
N VAL A 492 15.53 24.29 -7.15
CA VAL A 492 17.00 24.35 -7.22
C VAL A 492 17.58 25.71 -7.59
N LYS A 493 16.73 26.71 -7.86
CA LYS A 493 17.16 28.08 -8.17
C LYS A 493 17.78 28.77 -6.94
N TYR A 494 19.11 28.78 -6.89
CA TYR A 494 19.93 29.68 -6.07
C TYR A 494 21.07 30.20 -6.96
N GLY A 495 21.13 31.50 -7.22
CA GLY A 495 22.21 32.11 -8.03
C GLY A 495 22.11 31.96 -9.56
N PHE A 496 21.00 31.46 -10.12
CA PHE A 496 20.76 31.48 -11.57
C PHE A 496 20.53 32.93 -12.05
N LYS A 497 21.29 33.39 -13.05
CA LYS A 497 20.90 34.58 -13.83
C LYS A 497 19.53 34.30 -14.46
N GLU A 498 18.58 35.22 -14.32
CA GLU A 498 17.13 35.06 -14.56
C GLU A 498 16.70 34.75 -16.02
N HIS A 499 17.60 34.41 -16.93
CA HIS A 499 17.37 34.52 -18.38
C HIS A 499 16.69 33.32 -19.08
N LEU A 500 16.36 32.23 -18.38
CA LEU A 500 15.92 30.98 -19.04
C LEU A 500 14.41 30.85 -19.29
N TYR A 501 13.57 31.76 -18.78
CA TYR A 501 12.10 31.58 -18.83
C TYR A 501 11.29 32.77 -19.36
N GLU A 502 11.92 33.86 -19.82
CA GLU A 502 11.18 34.92 -20.50
C GLU A 502 11.08 34.62 -21.99
N ALA A 503 9.85 34.46 -22.47
CA ALA A 503 9.52 34.42 -23.89
C ALA A 503 10.03 35.71 -24.58
N PRO A 504 10.33 35.69 -25.89
CA PRO A 504 10.75 36.88 -26.62
C PRO A 504 9.56 37.81 -26.86
N SER A 505 9.18 38.57 -25.84
CA SER A 505 8.29 39.72 -25.96
C SER A 505 8.75 40.80 -25.01
N ASP A 506 9.36 41.83 -25.61
CA ASP A 506 9.67 43.15 -25.03
C ASP A 506 10.67 43.20 -23.87
N ILE A 507 11.97 43.00 -24.19
CA ILE A 507 13.05 43.55 -23.35
C ILE A 507 13.44 44.93 -23.89
N SER A 508 12.96 45.95 -23.18
CA SER A 508 13.50 47.30 -23.26
C SER A 508 14.98 47.32 -22.89
N ILE A 509 15.77 47.97 -23.73
CA ILE A 509 17.21 48.20 -23.58
C ILE A 509 17.46 49.01 -22.31
N LEU A 510 17.76 48.33 -21.19
CA LEU A 510 18.34 48.97 -20.02
C LEU A 510 19.87 49.03 -20.22
N SER A 511 20.27 50.23 -20.58
CA SER A 511 21.64 50.69 -20.78
C SER A 511 22.49 50.53 -19.52
N HIS A 512 23.32 49.48 -19.46
CA HIS A 512 24.55 49.58 -18.70
C HIS A 512 25.57 50.35 -19.53
N LYS A 513 25.78 51.60 -19.10
CA LYS A 513 26.78 52.53 -19.63
C LYS A 513 28.13 51.85 -19.79
N ASN A 514 28.61 51.88 -21.03
CA ASN A 514 29.99 51.70 -21.42
C ASN A 514 30.91 52.55 -20.54
N ASN A 515 31.88 51.91 -19.88
CA ASN A 515 33.20 52.49 -19.79
C ASN A 515 33.98 51.97 -20.99
N ASP A 516 34.31 52.87 -21.90
CA ASP A 516 35.20 52.65 -23.02
C ASP A 516 36.54 52.10 -22.50
N PHE A 517 36.89 50.90 -22.96
CA PHE A 517 38.28 50.52 -23.18
C PHE A 517 38.36 49.96 -24.60
N ASP A 518 38.61 50.89 -25.51
CA ASP A 518 39.15 50.64 -26.83
C ASP A 518 40.52 49.97 -26.67
N GLY A 519 40.67 48.80 -27.27
CA GLY A 519 41.82 47.93 -27.03
C GLY A 519 41.62 46.57 -27.67
N CYS A 520 41.75 46.52 -29.00
CA CYS A 520 41.98 45.31 -29.76
C CYS A 520 43.27 44.63 -29.25
N VAL A 521 43.13 43.80 -28.21
CA VAL A 521 44.17 42.89 -27.75
C VAL A 521 43.80 41.52 -28.27
N ASP A 522 44.56 41.08 -29.27
CA ASP A 522 44.57 39.73 -29.81
C ASP A 522 44.84 38.75 -28.65
N HIS A 523 43.78 38.30 -27.98
CA HIS A 523 43.88 37.26 -26.97
C HIS A 523 44.27 35.97 -27.68
N SER A 524 45.59 35.75 -27.76
CA SER A 524 46.20 34.47 -28.11
C SER A 524 45.32 33.31 -27.66
N PHE A 525 44.81 32.56 -28.63
CA PHE A 525 43.94 31.42 -28.39
C PHE A 525 44.72 30.37 -27.59
N HIS A 526 44.41 30.24 -26.30
CA HIS A 526 44.91 29.16 -25.47
C HIS A 526 43.93 28.00 -25.56
N PRO A 527 44.26 26.92 -26.29
CA PRO A 527 43.42 25.73 -26.32
C PRO A 527 43.28 25.19 -24.89
N ARG A 528 42.04 25.11 -24.41
CA ARG A 528 41.72 24.46 -23.13
C ARG A 528 41.14 23.10 -23.43
N LYS A 529 41.55 22.11 -22.64
CA LYS A 529 41.05 20.75 -22.69
C LYS A 529 40.72 20.31 -21.28
N VAL A 530 39.49 19.85 -21.10
CA VAL A 530 38.99 19.31 -19.84
C VAL A 530 38.60 17.86 -20.06
N LYS A 531 38.98 16.99 -19.12
CA LYS A 531 38.57 15.59 -19.09
C LYS A 531 37.93 15.31 -17.74
N VAL A 532 36.70 14.81 -17.76
CA VAL A 532 35.98 14.40 -16.54
C VAL A 532 35.62 12.93 -16.69
N GLU A 533 36.03 12.12 -15.71
CA GLU A 533 35.72 10.70 -15.59
C GLU A 533 35.08 10.46 -14.24
N LEU A 534 33.97 9.72 -14.21
CA LEU A 534 33.19 9.47 -13.01
C LEU A 534 32.92 7.96 -12.82
N PRO A 535 32.87 7.48 -11.56
CA PRO A 535 32.44 6.13 -11.22
C PRO A 535 30.94 5.95 -11.51
N VAL A 536 30.49 4.70 -11.60
CA VAL A 536 29.06 4.37 -11.52
C VAL A 536 28.61 4.32 -10.07
N ARG A 537 27.30 4.30 -9.84
CA ARG A 537 26.73 4.18 -8.49
C ARG A 537 25.87 2.93 -8.36
N VAL A 538 25.98 2.27 -7.21
CA VAL A 538 25.04 1.25 -6.75
C VAL A 538 24.31 1.77 -5.52
N ASP A 539 23.01 1.49 -5.40
CA ASP A 539 22.20 1.89 -4.27
C ASP A 539 21.82 0.67 -3.40
N PHE A 540 22.05 0.78 -2.10
CA PHE A 540 21.63 -0.25 -1.15
C PHE A 540 20.14 -0.06 -0.84
N VAL A 541 19.73 1.15 -0.48
CA VAL A 541 18.35 1.45 -0.07
C VAL A 541 18.06 2.96 -0.10
N GLY A 542 16.78 3.31 -0.15
CA GLY A 542 16.30 4.69 -0.07
C GLY A 542 15.86 5.30 -1.41
N GLY A 543 16.13 4.62 -2.53
CA GLY A 543 15.67 5.04 -3.85
C GLY A 543 14.16 5.34 -3.88
N TRP A 544 13.74 6.25 -4.77
CA TRP A 544 12.41 6.87 -4.85
C TRP A 544 12.15 7.98 -3.84
N SER A 545 12.86 8.01 -2.70
CA SER A 545 12.80 9.16 -1.78
C SER A 545 13.57 10.38 -2.31
N ASP A 546 14.35 10.20 -3.38
CA ASP A 546 15.10 11.26 -4.06
C ASP A 546 14.34 11.93 -5.22
N THR A 547 13.30 11.27 -5.73
CA THR A 547 12.60 11.67 -6.95
C THR A 547 11.60 12.80 -6.71
N PRO A 548 11.58 13.89 -7.51
CA PRO A 548 10.49 14.86 -7.49
C PRO A 548 9.14 14.21 -7.88
N PRO A 549 8.01 14.60 -7.27
CA PRO A 549 7.86 15.67 -6.28
C PRO A 549 8.05 15.20 -4.83
N TRP A 550 8.41 13.94 -4.56
CA TRP A 550 8.68 13.48 -3.19
C TRP A 550 9.74 14.36 -2.52
N SER A 551 10.90 14.47 -3.14
CA SER A 551 12.04 15.23 -2.58
C SER A 551 11.79 16.73 -2.46
N LEU A 552 10.76 17.25 -3.14
CA LEU A 552 10.32 18.65 -3.05
C LEU A 552 9.34 18.91 -1.90
N GLU A 553 8.68 17.87 -1.40
CA GLU A 553 7.63 17.97 -0.39
C GLU A 553 7.99 17.28 0.93
N ARG A 554 8.90 16.31 0.88
CA ARG A 554 9.28 15.43 1.99
C ARG A 554 10.79 15.20 2.00
N ALA A 555 11.32 14.98 3.20
CA ALA A 555 12.71 14.58 3.33
C ALA A 555 12.94 13.22 2.66
N GLY A 556 14.00 13.14 1.88
CA GLY A 556 14.50 11.92 1.26
C GLY A 556 15.79 11.46 1.94
N CYS A 557 16.11 10.17 1.83
CA CYS A 557 17.36 9.62 2.32
C CYS A 557 17.78 8.43 1.46
N VAL A 558 18.99 8.47 0.91
CA VAL A 558 19.53 7.39 0.06
C VAL A 558 20.91 6.99 0.56
N LEU A 559 21.11 5.68 0.72
CA LEU A 559 22.39 5.06 1.03
C LEU A 559 22.94 4.38 -0.24
N ASN A 560 23.99 4.96 -0.82
CA ASN A 560 24.58 4.47 -2.05
C ASN A 560 26.12 4.45 -1.99
N MET A 561 26.73 3.85 -3.00
CA MET A 561 28.17 3.65 -3.09
C MET A 561 28.66 3.91 -4.52
N ALA A 562 29.74 4.68 -4.64
CA ALA A 562 30.45 4.88 -5.90
C ALA A 562 31.42 3.71 -6.15
N ILE A 563 31.36 3.11 -7.34
CA ILE A 563 32.22 1.99 -7.71
C ILE A 563 32.84 2.19 -9.09
N SER A 564 34.07 1.69 -9.23
CA SER A 564 34.69 1.42 -10.54
C SER A 564 34.28 0.02 -11.01
N LEU A 565 34.27 -0.18 -12.34
CA LEU A 565 34.00 -1.47 -12.96
C LEU A 565 35.18 -1.89 -13.81
N GLU A 566 35.61 -3.14 -13.67
CA GLU A 566 36.76 -3.72 -14.38
C GLU A 566 38.02 -2.85 -14.28
N GLY A 567 38.23 -2.20 -13.13
CA GLY A 567 39.39 -1.35 -12.86
C GLY A 567 39.36 0.02 -13.56
N SER A 568 38.23 0.46 -14.09
CA SER A 568 38.11 1.75 -14.80
C SER A 568 36.89 2.57 -14.36
N LEU A 569 36.95 3.89 -14.60
CA LEU A 569 35.81 4.79 -14.50
C LEU A 569 35.08 4.78 -15.87
N PRO A 570 33.89 4.17 -15.96
CA PRO A 570 33.30 3.83 -17.25
C PRO A 570 32.60 5.00 -17.94
N ILE A 571 32.37 6.13 -17.26
CA ILE A 571 31.58 7.25 -17.77
C ILE A 571 32.44 8.51 -17.78
N GLY A 572 32.41 9.26 -18.88
CA GLY A 572 33.15 10.51 -18.95
C GLY A 572 32.89 11.37 -20.18
N THR A 573 33.58 12.51 -20.18
CA THR A 573 33.57 13.48 -21.29
C THR A 573 34.95 14.10 -21.47
N ILE A 574 35.25 14.51 -22.71
CA ILE A 574 36.35 15.41 -23.06
C ILE A 574 35.74 16.63 -23.74
N ILE A 575 36.07 17.82 -23.25
CA ILE A 575 35.62 19.09 -23.79
C ILE A 575 36.84 19.94 -24.16
N GLU A 576 36.92 20.34 -25.42
CA GLU A 576 38.03 21.10 -25.99
C GLU A 576 37.54 22.38 -26.66
N THR A 577 38.26 23.49 -26.48
CA THR A 577 37.99 24.71 -27.25
C THR A 577 38.59 24.59 -28.66
N THR A 578 37.84 25.01 -29.68
CA THR A 578 38.25 24.96 -31.08
C THR A 578 38.18 26.32 -31.76
N LYS A 579 39.00 26.51 -32.81
CA LYS A 579 38.93 27.72 -33.66
C LYS A 579 37.71 27.76 -34.58
N LYS A 580 37.17 26.59 -34.93
CA LYS A 580 35.92 26.47 -35.70
C LYS A 580 34.76 26.88 -34.79
N THR A 581 33.90 27.78 -35.23
CA THR A 581 32.72 28.22 -34.48
C THR A 581 31.65 27.12 -34.39
N GLY A 582 30.80 27.20 -33.38
CA GLY A 582 29.76 26.20 -33.09
C GLY A 582 30.22 25.08 -32.17
N VAL A 583 29.35 24.08 -31.96
CA VAL A 583 29.60 22.93 -31.07
C VAL A 583 29.59 21.64 -31.89
N CYS A 584 30.69 20.88 -31.83
CA CYS A 584 30.76 19.50 -32.32
C CYS A 584 30.54 18.55 -31.14
N ILE A 585 29.61 17.61 -31.28
CA ILE A 585 29.31 16.58 -30.28
C ILE A 585 29.56 15.22 -30.92
N SER A 586 30.28 14.33 -30.23
CA SER A 586 30.42 12.93 -30.62
C SER A 586 30.29 11.99 -29.43
N ASP A 587 29.82 10.77 -29.67
CA ASP A 587 29.69 9.73 -28.65
C ASP A 587 30.49 8.46 -29.00
N ASP A 588 30.49 7.50 -28.08
CA ASP A 588 31.15 6.19 -28.23
C ASP A 588 30.39 5.21 -29.12
N ALA A 589 29.17 5.54 -29.55
CA ALA A 589 28.40 4.79 -30.54
C ALA A 589 28.72 5.22 -31.99
N GLY A 590 29.58 6.22 -32.17
CA GLY A 590 29.99 6.74 -33.48
C GLY A 590 29.03 7.78 -34.06
N ASN A 591 28.11 8.31 -33.27
CA ASN A 591 27.28 9.43 -33.70
C ASN A 591 28.09 10.73 -33.63
N GLU A 592 27.86 11.63 -34.58
CA GLU A 592 28.45 12.98 -34.58
C GLU A 592 27.41 14.02 -34.99
N LEU A 593 27.43 15.18 -34.34
CA LEU A 593 26.57 16.33 -34.64
C LEU A 593 27.36 17.63 -34.55
N HIS A 594 27.22 18.49 -35.56
CA HIS A 594 27.79 19.84 -35.53
C HIS A 594 26.67 20.89 -35.55
N ILE A 595 26.59 21.68 -34.49
CA ILE A 595 25.62 22.76 -34.29
C ILE A 595 26.33 24.09 -34.53
N LYS A 596 26.02 24.77 -35.63
CA LYS A 596 26.62 26.08 -35.95
C LYS A 596 25.95 27.22 -35.19
N ASP A 597 24.62 27.19 -35.12
CA ASP A 597 23.81 28.20 -34.44
C ASP A 597 23.30 27.64 -33.11
N LEU A 598 23.82 28.15 -32.00
CA LEU A 598 23.46 27.69 -30.66
C LEU A 598 22.06 28.12 -30.25
N THR A 599 21.49 29.14 -30.89
CA THR A 599 20.10 29.56 -30.63
C THR A 599 19.08 28.55 -31.15
N SER A 600 19.50 27.62 -32.02
CA SER A 600 18.66 26.51 -32.47
C SER A 600 18.42 25.44 -31.40
N ILE A 601 19.18 25.46 -30.29
CA ILE A 601 18.97 24.55 -29.17
C ILE A 601 17.81 25.09 -28.33
N ALA A 602 16.63 24.50 -28.49
CA ALA A 602 15.44 24.86 -27.74
C ALA A 602 14.67 23.61 -27.31
N THR A 603 13.97 23.71 -26.17
CA THR A 603 13.03 22.69 -25.71
C THR A 603 11.66 22.90 -26.36
N PRO A 604 10.85 21.83 -26.56
CA PRO A 604 11.10 20.44 -26.21
C PRO A 604 12.03 19.72 -27.21
N PHE A 605 12.79 18.74 -26.73
CA PHE A 605 13.65 17.90 -27.57
C PHE A 605 12.88 16.69 -28.12
N ASP A 606 13.27 16.20 -29.29
CA ASP A 606 12.80 14.90 -29.83
C ASP A 606 13.27 13.76 -28.91
N ASP A 607 12.39 12.79 -28.65
CA ASP A 607 12.71 11.61 -27.85
C ASP A 607 13.82 10.74 -28.46
N ASN A 608 13.98 10.79 -29.79
CA ASN A 608 15.00 10.04 -30.51
C ASN A 608 16.31 10.82 -30.69
N ASP A 609 16.44 12.03 -30.15
CA ASP A 609 17.66 12.83 -30.27
C ASP A 609 18.82 12.21 -29.45
N PRO A 610 19.87 11.66 -30.11
CA PRO A 610 20.96 10.99 -29.42
C PRO A 610 21.78 11.94 -28.54
N PHE A 611 21.73 13.25 -28.80
CA PHE A 611 22.48 14.28 -28.08
C PHE A 611 21.61 15.17 -27.19
N ARG A 612 20.36 14.76 -26.91
CA ARG A 612 19.43 15.48 -26.01
C ARG A 612 20.07 15.84 -24.67
N LEU A 613 20.85 14.93 -24.10
CA LEU A 613 21.56 15.14 -22.83
C LEU A 613 22.57 16.29 -22.92
N VAL A 614 23.43 16.26 -23.94
CA VAL A 614 24.48 17.29 -24.12
C VAL A 614 23.84 18.64 -24.46
N LYS A 615 22.81 18.66 -25.31
CA LYS A 615 22.04 19.87 -25.62
C LYS A 615 21.40 20.47 -24.36
N SER A 616 20.82 19.63 -23.51
CA SER A 616 20.24 20.08 -22.23
C SER A 616 21.32 20.62 -21.28
N ALA A 617 22.52 20.00 -21.26
CA ALA A 617 23.66 20.49 -20.49
C ALA A 617 24.11 21.90 -20.93
N LEU A 618 24.14 22.16 -22.24
CA LEU A 618 24.46 23.48 -22.80
C LEU A 618 23.42 24.53 -22.37
N LEU A 619 22.13 24.17 -22.29
CA LEU A 619 21.07 25.07 -21.82
C LEU A 619 21.21 25.40 -20.33
N VAL A 620 21.29 24.38 -19.46
CA VAL A 620 21.27 24.61 -18.01
C VAL A 620 22.54 25.31 -17.50
N THR A 621 23.67 25.12 -18.18
CA THR A 621 24.92 25.83 -17.85
C THR A 621 24.93 27.28 -18.34
N GLY A 622 23.98 27.66 -19.22
CA GLY A 622 23.89 29.01 -19.77
C GLY A 622 24.96 29.35 -20.81
N ILE A 623 25.83 28.40 -21.16
CA ILE A 623 26.97 28.62 -22.07
C ILE A 623 26.52 29.09 -23.46
N ILE A 624 25.30 28.74 -23.88
CA ILE A 624 24.71 29.19 -25.15
C ILE A 624 24.48 30.71 -25.22
N HIS A 625 24.43 31.39 -24.07
CA HIS A 625 24.21 32.84 -23.97
C HIS A 625 25.51 33.63 -23.72
N GLU A 626 26.66 32.96 -23.63
CA GLU A 626 27.93 33.63 -23.42
C GLU A 626 28.53 34.16 -24.73
N ASN A 627 28.84 35.45 -24.76
CA ASN A 627 29.56 36.10 -25.87
C ASN A 627 30.95 35.46 -26.15
N ALA A 628 31.48 34.68 -25.20
CA ALA A 628 32.76 33.98 -25.33
C ALA A 628 32.77 32.92 -26.47
N LEU A 629 31.61 32.38 -26.85
CA LEU A 629 31.46 31.45 -27.98
C LEU A 629 31.24 32.15 -29.33
N ALA A 630 31.14 33.48 -29.39
CA ALA A 630 30.94 34.20 -30.65
C ALA A 630 32.14 34.08 -31.62
N SER A 631 33.35 33.81 -31.09
CA SER A 631 34.60 33.67 -31.87
C SER A 631 35.30 32.32 -31.69
N ARG A 632 34.71 31.39 -30.93
CA ARG A 632 35.28 30.09 -30.55
C ARG A 632 34.23 28.99 -30.67
N GLY A 633 34.63 27.74 -30.82
CA GLY A 633 33.72 26.60 -30.73
C GLY A 633 34.14 25.60 -29.67
N LEU A 634 33.33 24.57 -29.49
CA LEU A 634 33.57 23.46 -28.58
C LEU A 634 33.54 22.14 -29.33
N GLN A 635 34.42 21.24 -28.93
CA GLN A 635 34.36 19.83 -29.28
C GLN A 635 34.10 19.03 -28.01
N ILE A 636 32.97 18.35 -27.96
CA ILE A 636 32.49 17.56 -26.82
C ILE A 636 32.47 16.10 -27.27
N ARG A 637 33.23 15.24 -26.58
CA ARG A 637 33.21 13.80 -26.79
C ARG A 637 32.78 13.10 -25.52
N THR A 638 31.70 12.32 -25.57
CA THR A 638 31.17 11.57 -24.43
C THR A 638 31.37 10.07 -24.59
N TRP A 639 31.41 9.34 -23.48
CA TRP A 639 31.37 7.87 -23.48
C TRP A 639 30.69 7.34 -22.23
N ALA A 640 30.08 6.15 -22.35
CA ALA A 640 29.53 5.39 -21.25
C ALA A 640 29.72 3.89 -21.53
N CYS A 641 30.80 3.32 -20.99
CA CYS A 641 31.18 1.92 -21.17
C CYS A 641 30.34 0.94 -20.31
N VAL A 642 29.05 1.23 -20.14
CA VAL A 642 28.05 0.37 -19.48
C VAL A 642 26.75 0.43 -20.28
N PRO A 643 25.99 -0.68 -20.37
CA PRO A 643 24.71 -0.68 -21.10
C PRO A 643 23.77 0.43 -20.61
N ARG A 644 23.13 1.15 -21.54
CA ARG A 644 22.05 2.08 -21.19
C ARG A 644 20.91 1.30 -20.54
N GLY A 645 20.24 1.87 -19.55
CA GLY A 645 19.19 1.18 -18.78
C GLY A 645 19.69 0.02 -17.90
N SER A 646 20.99 0.01 -17.58
CA SER A 646 21.62 -0.92 -16.63
C SER A 646 21.18 -0.71 -15.18
N GLY A 647 20.49 0.39 -14.87
CA GLY A 647 20.11 0.73 -13.50
C GLY A 647 21.23 1.38 -12.67
N LEU A 648 22.45 1.54 -13.21
CA LEU A 648 23.65 2.11 -12.55
C LEU A 648 23.74 3.66 -12.55
N GLY A 649 22.67 4.36 -12.97
CA GLY A 649 22.63 5.82 -13.00
C GLY A 649 23.42 6.44 -14.14
N THR A 650 23.69 5.65 -15.20
CA THR A 650 24.57 6.01 -16.31
C THR A 650 24.24 7.37 -16.93
N SER A 651 22.96 7.64 -17.20
CA SER A 651 22.54 8.88 -17.86
C SER A 651 22.80 10.11 -17.00
N SER A 652 22.40 10.09 -15.72
CA SER A 652 22.56 11.22 -14.81
C SER A 652 24.03 11.46 -14.46
N ILE A 653 24.83 10.40 -14.35
CA ILE A 653 26.29 10.51 -14.13
C ILE A 653 26.98 11.07 -15.38
N LEU A 654 26.56 10.67 -16.58
CA LEU A 654 27.09 11.27 -17.81
C LEU A 654 26.70 12.75 -17.92
N ALA A 655 25.46 13.10 -17.55
CA ALA A 655 25.03 14.49 -17.45
C ALA A 655 25.90 15.28 -16.45
N ALA A 656 26.21 14.69 -15.29
CA ALA A 656 27.11 15.29 -14.31
C ALA A 656 28.53 15.51 -14.86
N ALA A 657 29.08 14.54 -15.59
CA ALA A 657 30.40 14.67 -16.23
C ALA A 657 30.41 15.81 -17.27
N VAL A 658 29.39 15.89 -18.12
CA VAL A 658 29.26 16.96 -19.14
C VAL A 658 29.08 18.33 -18.49
N VAL A 659 28.17 18.46 -17.54
CA VAL A 659 27.93 19.73 -16.83
C VAL A 659 29.19 20.19 -16.09
N LYS A 660 29.86 19.29 -15.36
CA LYS A 660 31.12 19.60 -14.66
C LYS A 660 32.22 20.04 -15.63
N GLY A 661 32.36 19.34 -16.76
CA GLY A 661 33.33 19.71 -17.79
C GLY A 661 33.04 21.05 -18.46
N LEU A 662 31.76 21.38 -18.68
CA LEU A 662 31.35 22.68 -19.23
C LEU A 662 31.63 23.82 -18.24
N LEU A 663 31.36 23.62 -16.95
CA LEU A 663 31.68 24.64 -15.93
C LEU A 663 33.20 24.83 -15.79
N GLN A 664 33.97 23.74 -15.87
CA GLN A 664 35.44 23.80 -15.89
C GLN A 664 36.00 24.56 -17.11
N ILE A 665 35.41 24.39 -18.30
CA ILE A 665 35.91 25.06 -19.51
C ILE A 665 35.62 26.57 -19.48
N THR A 666 34.51 26.98 -18.86
CA THR A 666 34.03 28.38 -18.78
C THR A 666 34.42 29.10 -17.48
N ASP A 667 35.20 28.48 -16.60
CA ASP A 667 35.54 29.02 -15.27
C ASP A 667 34.29 29.29 -14.38
N GLY A 668 33.24 28.47 -14.51
CA GLY A 668 32.04 28.47 -13.67
C GLY A 668 32.19 27.68 -12.36
N ASP A 669 31.13 27.64 -11.54
CA ASP A 669 31.12 26.89 -10.27
C ASP A 669 31.01 25.37 -10.51
N GLU A 670 32.16 24.69 -10.56
CA GLU A 670 32.26 23.24 -10.75
C GLU A 670 32.02 22.39 -9.49
N SER A 671 31.55 22.99 -8.39
CA SER A 671 31.29 22.27 -7.15
C SER A 671 30.27 21.14 -7.36
N ASN A 672 30.49 20.01 -6.68
CA ASN A 672 29.59 18.86 -6.80
C ASN A 672 28.14 19.20 -6.41
N GLU A 673 27.93 20.14 -5.48
CA GLU A 673 26.61 20.64 -5.09
C GLU A 673 25.92 21.37 -6.26
N ASN A 674 26.62 22.28 -6.94
CA ASN A 674 26.08 23.00 -8.09
C ASN A 674 25.81 22.07 -9.28
N VAL A 675 26.77 21.18 -9.60
CA VAL A 675 26.61 20.18 -10.67
C VAL A 675 25.39 19.30 -10.41
N ALA A 676 25.20 18.81 -9.18
CA ALA A 676 24.08 17.95 -8.85
C ALA A 676 22.72 18.66 -9.02
N ARG A 677 22.64 19.95 -8.67
CA ARG A 677 21.46 20.80 -8.89
C ARG A 677 21.16 21.00 -10.38
N LEU A 678 22.17 21.34 -11.18
CA LEU A 678 22.03 21.54 -12.62
C LEU A 678 21.58 20.26 -13.33
N VAL A 679 22.13 19.11 -12.93
CA VAL A 679 21.69 17.82 -13.47
C VAL A 679 20.24 17.52 -13.11
N LEU A 680 19.79 17.88 -11.90
CA LEU A 680 18.38 17.70 -11.53
C LEU A 680 17.44 18.52 -12.44
N VAL A 681 17.79 19.76 -12.80
CA VAL A 681 17.03 20.56 -13.80
C VAL A 681 17.09 19.91 -15.18
N LEU A 682 18.29 19.52 -15.59
CA LEU A 682 18.57 18.94 -16.89
C LEU A 682 17.70 17.71 -17.15
N GLU A 683 17.56 16.82 -16.17
CA GLU A 683 16.73 15.61 -16.31
C GLU A 683 15.24 15.91 -16.51
N GLN A 684 14.74 17.00 -15.91
CA GLN A 684 13.37 17.43 -16.12
C GLN A 684 13.18 18.02 -17.53
N LEU A 685 14.15 18.82 -18.02
CA LEU A 685 14.14 19.35 -19.39
C LEU A 685 14.23 18.24 -20.45
N MET A 686 14.97 17.17 -20.15
CA MET A 686 15.05 15.98 -21.00
C MET A 686 13.75 15.15 -21.02
N GLY A 687 12.83 15.38 -20.07
CA GLY A 687 11.62 14.55 -19.90
C GLY A 687 11.89 13.17 -19.30
N THR A 688 13.10 12.91 -18.77
CA THR A 688 13.40 11.64 -18.08
C THR A 688 12.94 11.63 -16.63
N GLY A 689 12.86 12.81 -16.00
CA GLY A 689 12.17 13.03 -14.72
C GLY A 689 12.83 12.38 -13.49
N GLY A 690 14.10 11.99 -13.56
CA GLY A 690 14.76 11.29 -12.46
C GLY A 690 15.06 12.17 -11.23
N GLY A 691 15.57 11.51 -10.20
CA GLY A 691 15.86 12.12 -8.90
C GLY A 691 17.30 12.65 -8.78
N TRP A 692 17.73 12.89 -7.54
CA TRP A 692 19.06 13.41 -7.27
C TRP A 692 20.11 12.35 -6.93
N GLN A 693 19.72 11.09 -6.70
CA GLN A 693 20.63 10.09 -6.15
C GLN A 693 21.76 9.68 -7.11
N ASP A 694 21.51 9.71 -8.42
CA ASP A 694 22.40 9.13 -9.43
C ASP A 694 23.64 10.02 -9.62
N GLN A 695 23.41 11.31 -9.82
CA GLN A 695 24.47 12.31 -9.94
C GLN A 695 25.25 12.46 -8.63
N ILE A 696 24.57 12.44 -7.47
CA ILE A 696 25.29 12.42 -6.18
C ILE A 696 26.12 11.15 -6.07
N GLY A 697 25.54 10.01 -6.46
CA GLY A 697 26.16 8.70 -6.50
C GLY A 697 27.49 8.66 -7.25
N GLY A 698 27.57 9.32 -8.42
CA GLY A 698 28.80 9.40 -9.22
C GLY A 698 29.75 10.55 -8.87
N LEU A 699 29.24 11.68 -8.36
CA LEU A 699 30.08 12.87 -8.07
C LEU A 699 30.87 12.74 -6.76
N TYR A 700 30.34 12.04 -5.77
CA TYR A 700 30.97 11.87 -4.47
C TYR A 700 31.53 10.45 -4.34
N PRO A 701 32.78 10.27 -3.91
CA PRO A 701 33.38 8.94 -3.76
C PRO A 701 32.76 8.15 -2.59
N GLY A 702 33.10 6.87 -2.53
CA GLY A 702 32.86 5.98 -1.40
C GLY A 702 31.39 5.65 -1.15
N VAL A 703 31.16 5.11 0.04
CA VAL A 703 29.83 4.92 0.61
C VAL A 703 29.36 6.24 1.20
N LYS A 704 28.10 6.59 0.97
CA LYS A 704 27.53 7.84 1.45
C LYS A 704 26.05 7.72 1.72
N CYS A 705 25.62 8.43 2.76
CA CYS A 705 24.22 8.60 3.10
C CYS A 705 23.84 10.05 2.79
N THR A 706 22.95 10.25 1.83
CA THR A 706 22.53 11.59 1.40
C THR A 706 21.11 11.83 1.86
N SER A 707 20.89 12.95 2.56
CA SER A 707 19.56 13.41 2.97
C SER A 707 19.14 14.64 2.19
N SER A 708 17.89 14.69 1.75
CA SER A 708 17.29 15.89 1.15
C SER A 708 16.37 16.60 2.12
N PHE A 709 16.41 17.92 2.11
CA PHE A 709 15.51 18.77 2.88
C PHE A 709 14.74 19.67 1.91
N PRO A 710 13.42 19.43 1.76
CA PRO A 710 12.53 20.28 0.97
C PRO A 710 12.69 21.76 1.31
N GLY A 711 12.73 22.60 0.29
CA GLY A 711 12.90 24.04 0.43
C GLY A 711 13.21 24.71 -0.89
N ILE A 712 13.31 26.03 -0.86
CA ILE A 712 13.82 26.84 -1.96
C ILE A 712 15.02 27.62 -1.41
N PRO A 713 16.26 27.14 -1.62
CA PRO A 713 16.62 25.98 -2.42
C PRO A 713 16.40 24.62 -1.72
N LEU A 714 16.22 23.56 -2.52
CA LEU A 714 16.31 22.17 -2.11
C LEU A 714 17.74 21.93 -1.61
N ARG A 715 17.86 21.54 -0.34
CA ARG A 715 19.15 21.30 0.28
C ARG A 715 19.46 19.80 0.27
N LEU A 716 20.59 19.44 -0.32
CA LEU A 716 21.14 18.09 -0.28
C LEU A 716 22.30 18.06 0.71
N GLN A 717 22.22 17.19 1.71
CA GLN A 717 23.30 16.96 2.66
C GLN A 717 23.91 15.59 2.40
N VAL A 718 25.11 15.57 1.82
CA VAL A 718 25.87 14.34 1.58
C VAL A 718 26.74 14.06 2.80
N VAL A 719 26.50 12.94 3.48
CA VAL A 719 27.33 12.48 4.60
C VAL A 719 28.14 11.28 4.14
N PRO A 720 29.44 11.44 3.85
CA PRO A 720 30.30 10.31 3.51
C PRO A 720 30.44 9.37 4.72
N LEU A 721 30.44 8.07 4.45
CA LEU A 721 30.78 7.06 5.43
C LEU A 721 32.28 6.78 5.32
N LEU A 722 33.01 7.10 6.38
CA LEU A 722 34.43 6.73 6.51
C LEU A 722 34.52 5.23 6.76
N ALA A 723 34.48 4.45 5.68
CA ALA A 723 34.50 3.00 5.74
C ALA A 723 35.85 2.52 6.30
N SER A 724 35.81 1.71 7.35
CA SER A 724 37.02 1.09 7.91
C SER A 724 37.62 0.10 6.90
N PRO A 725 38.95 -0.15 6.91
CA PRO A 725 39.55 -1.16 6.04
C PRO A 725 38.91 -2.56 6.18
N PRO A 726 38.52 -3.03 7.39
CA PRO A 726 37.73 -4.24 7.55
C PRO A 726 36.39 -4.21 6.80
N LEU A 727 35.63 -3.11 6.92
CA LEU A 727 34.33 -2.96 6.25
C LEU A 727 34.48 -3.03 4.72
N ILE A 728 35.48 -2.32 4.18
CA ILE A 728 35.78 -2.32 2.75
C ILE A 728 36.10 -3.75 2.29
N SER A 729 36.94 -4.47 3.05
CA SER A 729 37.32 -5.84 2.73
C SER A 729 36.13 -6.79 2.76
N GLU A 730 35.29 -6.71 3.79
CA GLU A 730 34.08 -7.53 3.91
C GLU A 730 33.12 -7.29 2.73
N LEU A 731 32.84 -6.03 2.38
CA LEU A 731 31.99 -5.70 1.25
C LEU A 731 32.57 -6.23 -0.07
N GLN A 732 33.86 -6.01 -0.34
CA GLN A 732 34.49 -6.47 -1.58
C GLN A 732 34.56 -8.00 -1.69
N GLN A 733 34.65 -8.72 -0.57
CA GLN A 733 34.68 -10.17 -0.56
C GLN A 733 33.29 -10.82 -0.66
N ARG A 734 32.23 -10.15 -0.18
CA ARG A 734 30.88 -10.72 -0.06
C ARG A 734 29.89 -10.21 -1.10
N LEU A 735 30.04 -9.00 -1.62
CA LEU A 735 29.08 -8.38 -2.53
C LEU A 735 29.43 -8.65 -4.00
N LEU A 736 28.51 -9.32 -4.70
CA LEU A 736 28.58 -9.53 -6.13
C LEU A 736 27.73 -8.49 -6.88
N VAL A 737 28.29 -7.94 -7.95
CA VAL A 737 27.62 -7.00 -8.86
C VAL A 737 27.36 -7.73 -10.18
N VAL A 738 26.10 -8.08 -10.43
CA VAL A 738 25.71 -9.01 -11.50
C VAL A 738 24.80 -8.31 -12.50
N PHE A 739 25.20 -8.26 -13.77
CA PHE A 739 24.32 -7.79 -14.85
C PHE A 739 23.41 -8.94 -15.30
N THR A 740 22.11 -8.70 -15.37
CA THR A 740 21.09 -9.72 -15.66
C THR A 740 20.91 -10.02 -17.14
N GLY A 741 21.64 -9.34 -18.04
CA GLY A 741 21.43 -9.43 -19.49
C GLY A 741 20.22 -8.65 -20.01
N GLN A 742 19.28 -8.29 -19.12
CA GLN A 742 18.05 -7.57 -19.45
C GLN A 742 18.22 -6.06 -19.21
N VAL A 743 17.56 -5.24 -20.03
CA VAL A 743 17.57 -3.78 -19.91
C VAL A 743 16.14 -3.26 -19.92
N ARG A 744 15.82 -2.32 -19.02
CA ARG A 744 14.53 -1.64 -18.98
C ARG A 744 14.73 -0.13 -18.86
N LEU A 745 13.98 0.64 -19.64
CA LEU A 745 13.99 2.10 -19.52
C LEU A 745 13.20 2.55 -18.28
N ALA A 746 13.83 3.34 -17.42
CA ALA A 746 13.26 3.79 -16.15
C ALA A 746 12.04 4.72 -16.29
N HIS A 747 11.90 5.44 -17.42
CA HIS A 747 10.87 6.49 -17.58
C HIS A 747 9.43 5.97 -17.39
N GLN A 748 9.11 4.76 -17.86
CA GLN A 748 7.77 4.19 -17.71
C GLN A 748 7.45 3.83 -16.26
N VAL A 749 8.46 3.39 -15.50
CA VAL A 749 8.32 3.07 -14.08
C VAL A 749 8.10 4.36 -13.30
N LEU A 750 8.93 5.37 -13.59
CA LEU A 750 8.85 6.68 -12.97
C LEU A 750 7.45 7.29 -13.10
N GLN A 751 6.87 7.25 -14.30
CA GLN A 751 5.53 7.79 -14.53
C GLN A 751 4.48 7.15 -13.61
N LYS A 752 4.48 5.82 -13.52
CA LYS A 752 3.52 5.08 -12.67
C LYS A 752 3.68 5.42 -11.19
N VAL A 753 4.91 5.41 -10.68
CA VAL A 753 5.20 5.67 -9.26
C VAL A 753 4.87 7.11 -8.89
N VAL A 754 5.29 8.09 -9.71
CA VAL A 754 5.02 9.51 -9.47
C VAL A 754 3.54 9.85 -9.59
N THR A 755 2.80 9.27 -10.54
CA THR A 755 1.33 9.45 -10.61
C THR A 755 0.64 8.95 -9.34
N ARG A 756 0.99 7.76 -8.85
CA ARG A 756 0.47 7.23 -7.58
C ARG A 756 0.86 8.12 -6.38
N TYR A 757 2.06 8.69 -6.38
CA TYR A 757 2.48 9.66 -5.37
C TYR A 757 1.66 10.96 -5.40
N LEU A 758 1.46 11.54 -6.59
CA LEU A 758 0.63 12.74 -6.78
C LEU A 758 -0.82 12.51 -6.34
N ARG A 759 -1.33 11.28 -6.53
CA ARG A 759 -2.63 10.81 -6.03
C ARG A 759 -2.67 10.58 -4.52
N ARG A 760 -1.57 10.66 -3.79
CA ARG A 760 -1.50 10.35 -2.35
C ARG A 760 -1.92 8.91 -2.02
N ASP A 761 -1.52 7.95 -2.86
CA ASP A 761 -1.63 6.53 -2.54
C ASP A 761 -0.93 6.23 -1.20
N ASN A 762 -1.70 5.78 -0.20
CA ASN A 762 -1.23 5.59 1.16
C ASN A 762 -0.15 4.50 1.27
N LEU A 763 -0.32 3.39 0.53
CA LEU A 763 0.63 2.29 0.56
C LEU A 763 1.96 2.78 0.00
N LEU A 764 1.94 3.38 -1.20
CA LEU A 764 3.14 3.94 -1.83
C LEU A 764 3.83 4.97 -0.94
N VAL A 765 3.08 5.90 -0.34
CA VAL A 765 3.66 6.92 0.53
C VAL A 765 4.31 6.26 1.75
N SER A 766 3.71 5.22 2.32
CA SER A 766 4.29 4.46 3.43
C SER A 766 5.58 3.73 3.00
N SER A 767 5.57 3.07 1.85
CA SER A 767 6.73 2.34 1.33
C SER A 767 7.93 3.25 1.09
N ILE A 768 7.73 4.45 0.50
CA ILE A 768 8.85 5.41 0.31
C ILE A 768 9.35 5.97 1.65
N LYS A 769 8.46 6.23 2.64
CA LYS A 769 8.92 6.61 3.99
C LYS A 769 9.79 5.52 4.60
N ARG A 770 9.37 4.26 4.48
CA ARG A 770 10.11 3.12 5.01
C ARG A 770 11.46 2.95 4.32
N LEU A 771 11.54 3.12 2.99
CA LEU A 771 12.81 3.13 2.26
C LEU A 771 13.78 4.20 2.78
N ALA A 772 13.29 5.42 3.02
CA ALA A 772 14.12 6.50 3.57
C ALA A 772 14.57 6.24 5.03
N GLU A 773 13.74 5.59 5.84
CA GLU A 773 14.11 5.14 7.19
C GLU A 773 15.17 4.04 7.15
N LEU A 774 14.97 3.02 6.30
CA LEU A 774 15.91 1.93 6.09
C LEU A 774 17.28 2.42 5.63
N ALA A 775 17.37 3.51 4.86
CA ALA A 775 18.64 4.13 4.50
C ALA A 775 19.43 4.67 5.70
N LYS A 776 18.73 5.14 6.75
CA LYS A 776 19.37 5.56 8.01
C LYS A 776 19.78 4.33 8.83
N ILE A 777 18.94 3.31 8.89
CA ILE A 777 19.26 2.05 9.59
C ILE A 777 20.47 1.38 8.93
N GLY A 778 20.49 1.29 7.60
CA GLY A 778 21.59 0.67 6.84
C GLY A 778 22.90 1.45 6.96
N ARG A 779 22.83 2.76 7.17
CA ARG A 779 24.00 3.58 7.50
C ARG A 779 24.60 3.13 8.83
N GLU A 780 23.78 2.98 9.87
CA GLU A 780 24.26 2.54 11.19
C GLU A 780 24.80 1.10 11.14
N ALA A 781 24.13 0.18 10.42
CA ALA A 781 24.60 -1.19 10.22
C ALA A 781 25.99 -1.23 9.57
N LEU A 782 26.21 -0.46 8.51
CA LEU A 782 27.53 -0.33 7.88
C LEU A 782 28.58 0.26 8.84
N MET A 783 28.22 1.26 9.65
CA MET A 783 29.14 1.85 10.64
C MET A 783 29.55 0.86 11.73
N ASN A 784 28.67 -0.08 12.10
CA ASN A 784 28.94 -1.15 13.05
C ASN A 784 29.61 -2.39 12.42
N CYS A 785 29.79 -2.40 11.10
CA CYS A 785 30.24 -3.56 10.32
C CYS A 785 29.28 -4.77 10.36
N ASP A 786 27.99 -4.52 10.60
CA ASP A 786 26.92 -5.52 10.60
C ASP A 786 26.42 -5.76 9.16
N ILE A 787 27.20 -6.49 8.37
CA ILE A 787 26.93 -6.72 6.94
C ILE A 787 25.69 -7.59 6.72
N ASP A 788 25.37 -8.51 7.62
CA ASP A 788 24.16 -9.34 7.52
C ASP A 788 22.88 -8.50 7.67
N ASP A 789 22.88 -7.53 8.59
CA ASP A 789 21.78 -6.58 8.76
C ASP A 789 21.57 -5.72 7.49
N LEU A 790 22.66 -5.34 6.80
CA LEU A 790 22.54 -4.70 5.48
C LEU A 790 21.85 -5.61 4.46
N GLY A 791 22.12 -6.92 4.51
CA GLY A 791 21.46 -7.93 3.68
C GLY A 791 19.95 -7.96 3.91
N GLU A 792 19.52 -8.02 5.17
CA GLU A 792 18.09 -7.98 5.53
C GLU A 792 17.42 -6.67 5.08
N ILE A 793 18.12 -5.53 5.23
CA ILE A 793 17.65 -4.23 4.73
C ILE A 793 17.50 -4.22 3.21
N MET A 794 18.41 -4.86 2.47
CA MET A 794 18.31 -5.00 1.01
C MET A 794 17.10 -5.85 0.61
N LEU A 795 16.78 -6.92 1.35
CA LEU A 795 15.60 -7.75 1.12
C LEU A 795 14.31 -6.97 1.38
N GLU A 796 14.24 -6.22 2.50
CA GLU A 796 13.08 -5.38 2.79
C GLU A 796 12.93 -4.28 1.73
N ALA A 797 14.03 -3.63 1.32
CA ALA A 797 14.02 -2.63 0.26
C ALA A 797 13.53 -3.21 -1.08
N TRP A 798 13.91 -4.45 -1.40
CA TRP A 798 13.45 -5.14 -2.60
C TRP A 798 11.94 -5.40 -2.57
N ARG A 799 11.43 -5.91 -1.45
CA ARG A 799 9.99 -6.11 -1.23
C ARG A 799 9.22 -4.80 -1.38
N LEU A 800 9.72 -3.71 -0.80
CA LEU A 800 9.12 -2.38 -0.93
C LEU A 800 9.16 -1.86 -2.38
N HIS A 801 10.24 -2.10 -3.14
CA HIS A 801 10.28 -1.77 -4.57
C HIS A 801 9.19 -2.50 -5.37
N GLN A 802 8.90 -3.77 -5.04
CA GLN A 802 7.81 -4.53 -5.65
C GLN A 802 6.42 -3.98 -5.29
N GLU A 803 6.24 -3.36 -4.11
CA GLU A 803 5.01 -2.62 -3.76
C GLU A 803 4.85 -1.33 -4.58
N LEU A 804 5.96 -0.67 -4.92
CA LEU A 804 5.97 0.56 -5.73
C LEU A 804 5.66 0.26 -7.21
N ASP A 805 6.37 -0.69 -7.81
CA ASP A 805 6.12 -1.23 -9.15
C ASP A 805 6.26 -2.77 -9.14
N PRO A 806 5.17 -3.53 -9.24
CA PRO A 806 5.23 -4.99 -9.33
C PRO A 806 6.07 -5.48 -10.51
N TYR A 807 6.18 -4.68 -11.57
CA TYR A 807 6.99 -5.00 -12.75
C TYR A 807 8.49 -4.72 -12.57
N CYS A 808 8.92 -4.23 -11.40
CA CYS A 808 10.34 -4.13 -11.09
C CYS A 808 11.02 -5.51 -10.98
N SER A 809 10.25 -6.58 -10.80
CA SER A 809 10.72 -7.96 -10.97
C SER A 809 10.07 -8.62 -12.19
N ASN A 810 10.62 -9.76 -12.57
CA ASN A 810 10.08 -10.65 -13.59
C ASN A 810 10.52 -12.09 -13.29
N GLU A 811 10.00 -13.06 -14.05
CA GLU A 811 10.28 -14.47 -13.81
C GLU A 811 11.78 -14.80 -13.78
N PHE A 812 12.58 -14.20 -14.67
CA PHE A 812 14.03 -14.40 -14.70
C PHE A 812 14.70 -13.88 -13.42
N VAL A 813 14.36 -12.66 -12.99
CA VAL A 813 14.89 -12.06 -11.76
C VAL A 813 14.48 -12.88 -10.54
N ASP A 814 13.23 -13.34 -10.48
CA ASP A 814 12.74 -14.16 -9.37
C ASP A 814 13.45 -15.53 -9.32
N GLN A 815 13.74 -16.14 -10.48
CA GLN A 815 14.53 -17.37 -10.57
C GLN A 815 15.98 -17.15 -10.12
N LEU A 816 16.62 -16.05 -10.56
CA LEU A 816 17.98 -15.68 -10.16
C LEU A 816 18.08 -15.48 -8.64
N PHE A 817 17.15 -14.75 -8.06
CA PHE A 817 17.13 -14.50 -6.61
C PHE A 817 16.79 -15.76 -5.82
N ARG A 818 15.86 -16.60 -6.28
CA ARG A 818 15.61 -17.92 -5.66
C ARG A 818 16.85 -18.81 -5.70
N PHE A 819 17.60 -18.79 -6.79
CA PHE A 819 18.86 -19.52 -6.94
C PHE A 819 19.95 -19.00 -6.00
N ALA A 820 20.09 -17.67 -5.88
CA ALA A 820 21.09 -17.04 -5.02
C ALA A 820 20.73 -17.10 -3.51
N HIS A 821 19.46 -17.24 -3.16
CA HIS A 821 18.95 -17.14 -1.78
C HIS A 821 19.70 -18.01 -0.74
N PRO A 822 20.06 -19.28 -1.01
CA PRO A 822 20.80 -20.08 -0.02
C PRO A 822 22.17 -19.50 0.34
N TYR A 823 22.81 -18.78 -0.59
CA TYR A 823 24.17 -18.25 -0.48
C TYR A 823 24.21 -16.82 0.07
N CYS A 824 23.11 -16.07 -0.03
CA CYS A 824 23.04 -14.65 0.27
C CYS A 824 22.38 -14.33 1.61
N SER A 825 22.85 -13.27 2.27
CA SER A 825 22.15 -12.58 3.36
C SER A 825 21.15 -11.56 2.80
N GLY A 826 21.36 -11.09 1.56
CA GLY A 826 20.39 -10.22 0.90
C GLY A 826 20.67 -9.97 -0.57
N TYR A 827 19.66 -9.52 -1.30
CA TYR A 827 19.77 -9.20 -2.72
C TYR A 827 18.70 -8.21 -3.18
N LYS A 828 18.98 -7.48 -4.26
CA LYS A 828 18.02 -6.60 -4.94
C LYS A 828 18.54 -6.20 -6.32
N LEU A 829 17.63 -5.72 -7.19
CA LEU A 829 18.07 -4.95 -8.37
C LEU A 829 18.41 -3.50 -7.99
N VAL A 830 19.32 -2.91 -8.76
CA VAL A 830 19.76 -1.51 -8.65
C VAL A 830 18.89 -0.62 -9.54
N GLY A 831 18.54 0.58 -9.07
CA GLY A 831 17.70 1.53 -9.81
C GLY A 831 16.23 1.09 -9.94
N ALA A 832 15.60 1.40 -11.08
CA ALA A 832 14.15 1.25 -11.28
C ALA A 832 13.64 -0.22 -11.40
N GLY A 833 14.54 -1.19 -11.59
CA GLY A 833 14.21 -2.60 -11.73
C GLY A 833 13.71 -3.03 -13.13
N GLY A 834 13.28 -4.29 -13.22
CA GLY A 834 12.81 -4.98 -14.43
C GLY A 834 13.94 -5.48 -15.33
N GLY A 835 15.18 -5.43 -14.85
CA GLY A 835 16.42 -5.74 -15.56
C GLY A 835 17.60 -4.94 -14.97
N GLY A 836 18.75 -4.98 -15.61
CA GLY A 836 19.93 -4.21 -15.24
C GLY A 836 20.88 -4.96 -14.30
N PHE A 837 21.43 -4.26 -13.31
CA PHE A 837 22.32 -4.86 -12.33
C PHE A 837 21.58 -5.30 -11.08
N ALA A 838 21.98 -6.46 -10.56
CA ALA A 838 21.64 -6.99 -9.26
C ALA A 838 22.84 -6.85 -8.30
N LEU A 839 22.53 -6.57 -7.04
CA LEU A 839 23.45 -6.74 -5.92
C LEU A 839 23.09 -8.04 -5.21
N LEU A 840 24.06 -8.94 -5.07
CA LEU A 840 23.92 -10.17 -4.29
C LEU A 840 24.94 -10.13 -3.16
N LEU A 841 24.48 -10.01 -1.91
CA LEU A 841 25.32 -9.97 -0.73
C LEU A 841 25.41 -11.37 -0.13
N ALA A 842 26.52 -12.07 -0.36
CA ALA A 842 26.75 -13.40 0.16
C ALA A 842 26.85 -13.41 1.70
N LYS A 843 26.54 -14.54 2.34
CA LYS A 843 26.69 -14.75 3.80
C LYS A 843 28.14 -14.71 4.27
N ASP A 844 29.07 -15.13 3.42
CA ASP A 844 30.51 -15.04 3.66
C ASP A 844 31.29 -15.03 2.34
N ALA A 845 32.60 -14.78 2.44
CA ALA A 845 33.51 -14.70 1.30
C ALA A 845 33.66 -16.03 0.52
N LYS A 846 33.45 -17.18 1.16
CA LYS A 846 33.55 -18.49 0.52
C LYS A 846 32.31 -18.73 -0.35
N LEU A 847 31.12 -18.47 0.20
CA LEU A 847 29.85 -18.57 -0.52
C LEU A 847 29.76 -17.56 -1.66
N ALA A 848 30.36 -16.37 -1.52
CA ALA A 848 30.47 -15.40 -2.62
C ALA A 848 31.23 -15.98 -3.82
N LYS A 849 32.38 -16.64 -3.58
CA LYS A 849 33.18 -17.28 -4.62
C LYS A 849 32.46 -18.47 -5.26
N GLU A 850 31.79 -19.27 -4.44
CA GLU A 850 30.99 -20.40 -4.90
C GLU A 850 29.83 -19.92 -5.79
N LEU A 851 29.04 -18.96 -5.32
CA LEU A 851 27.94 -18.38 -6.09
C LEU A 851 28.43 -17.76 -7.40
N ARG A 852 29.55 -17.02 -7.38
CA ARG A 852 30.15 -16.48 -8.59
C ARG A 852 30.48 -17.58 -9.60
N HIS A 853 31.12 -18.66 -9.15
CA HIS A 853 31.47 -19.77 -10.03
C HIS A 853 30.24 -20.46 -10.62
N LEU A 854 29.21 -20.66 -9.80
CA LEU A 854 27.95 -21.26 -10.23
C LEU A 854 27.23 -20.39 -11.28
N LEU A 855 27.15 -19.08 -11.06
CA LEU A 855 26.55 -18.15 -12.02
C LEU A 855 27.31 -18.07 -13.34
N GLU A 856 28.64 -18.19 -13.32
CA GLU A 856 29.46 -18.18 -14.53
C GLU A 856 29.39 -19.50 -15.33
N GLN A 857 28.99 -20.61 -14.70
CA GLN A 857 28.89 -21.94 -15.34
C GLN A 857 27.47 -22.32 -15.78
N ASP A 858 26.45 -21.82 -15.09
CA ASP A 858 25.07 -22.21 -15.34
C ASP A 858 24.54 -21.55 -16.61
N SER A 859 24.38 -22.35 -17.66
CA SER A 859 23.85 -21.90 -18.95
C SER A 859 22.39 -21.43 -18.89
N ASN A 860 21.67 -21.69 -17.80
CA ASN A 860 20.30 -21.21 -17.61
C ASN A 860 20.26 -19.71 -17.28
N PHE A 861 21.35 -19.13 -16.78
CA PHE A 861 21.45 -17.73 -16.42
C PHE A 861 22.40 -16.99 -17.37
N ASP A 862 21.85 -16.22 -18.31
CA ASP A 862 22.65 -15.31 -19.16
C ASP A 862 23.02 -14.04 -18.38
N VAL A 863 23.87 -14.22 -17.36
CA VAL A 863 24.32 -13.16 -16.46
C VAL A 863 25.81 -12.90 -16.58
N LYS A 864 26.24 -11.68 -16.26
CA LYS A 864 27.65 -11.32 -16.20
C LYS A 864 28.00 -10.75 -14.84
N VAL A 865 28.94 -11.40 -14.15
CA VAL A 865 29.49 -10.91 -12.87
C VAL A 865 30.63 -9.95 -13.16
N TYR A 866 30.54 -8.71 -12.67
CA TYR A 866 31.55 -7.68 -12.88
C TYR A 866 32.55 -7.63 -11.72
N ASN A 867 33.82 -7.40 -12.04
CA ASN A 867 34.80 -6.99 -11.04
C ASN A 867 34.57 -5.51 -10.71
N TRP A 868 34.57 -5.18 -9.43
CA TRP A 868 34.29 -3.83 -8.96
C TRP A 868 35.18 -3.48 -7.77
N ASN A 869 35.44 -2.18 -7.59
CA ASN A 869 36.10 -1.65 -6.40
C ASN A 869 35.39 -0.37 -5.95
N ILE A 870 35.33 -0.14 -4.63
CA ILE A 870 34.87 1.14 -4.08
C ILE A 870 35.78 2.24 -4.63
N PHE A 871 35.18 3.25 -5.24
CA PHE A 871 35.92 4.41 -5.71
C PHE A 871 36.15 5.36 -4.52
N LEU A 872 37.40 5.55 -4.12
CA LEU A 872 37.81 6.50 -3.09
C LEU A 872 38.65 7.59 -3.77
N ASP A 873 38.40 8.86 -3.46
CA ASP A 873 39.30 9.94 -3.89
C ASP A 873 40.62 9.79 -3.12
N ASN A 874 41.74 9.80 -3.85
CA ASN A 874 43.09 9.74 -3.29
C ASN A 874 43.51 11.06 -2.63
#